data_AF-F3LFX8-F1
#
_entry.id   AF-F3LFX8-F1
#
_cell.length_a   1.000
_cell.length_b   1.000
_cell.length_c   1.000
_cell.angle_alpha   90.00
_cell.angle_beta   90.00
_cell.angle_gamma   90.00
#
_symmetry.space_group_name_H-M   'P 1'
#
loop_
_entity.id
_entity.type
_entity.pdbx_description
1 polymer ?
#
loop_
_entity_poly.entity_id
_entity_poly.type
_entity_poly.pdbx_seq_one_letter_code
_entity_poly.pdbx_strand_id
1 'polypeptide(L)'
;MEDLIKVEVKKDHLDKVSRAPVLSALTELIWNAFDADADLVQVSIDRTDFGLQAVHVKDDGLGILHKDSKKLFSSLGGSWKDQKGVSPKGRFLHGKEGQGRFKSFAIGRSVEWNTSFFDGENTLSYTMKGKADNKGIFYPTSPKISDSKSTGTTVSIFETHKEFTSINKERLLEYFSSVFAIYLSQYTSIKLYVDGELVDPESQIKNKINLPLENVIFDDIDYPYELQIIEWNCTTANEVQLCNGNGFPLRPYEKSIKGTSDFSYTAYLKSDHISKLNTVGTLGLGDLEPSLSKPIDTAISALKNHFMLRRIELSADKIQTWKNENIYPYSNVINGPIEKAERQVFDILALNISEQIPEFEKSDIKLKKFQFRLLKQIVGSNPDDLHIILTEVLNLSKGKQSELAELLKDASLSAIISTAKVISDRLRFIAGLEEILFNPEKKKVLKERTQLHKILAENTWVFGDEFSLTVNDQSLSEVLKIHLDKKGSAIHLDKPVKRIDGRVGIIDLMLTRSIGKNHSDEREHLVVELKAPKVNIGEDEISQIKSYAFASIADERFKHLKTKWNFWVISNDLKPFAEMELKQDKTGKGIIYEIDNLTIYVKTWGELIQECKHRLEFVRDQLDINIDKTDGLKYLQESYSEYTKGVILTEEHSEPEV
;
A
#
# COMPACT_ATOMS: atom_id res chain seq x y z
N MET A 1 3.34 -46.53 47.66
CA MET A 1 4.02 -45.22 47.66
C MET A 1 4.89 -45.22 46.43
N GLU A 2 4.55 -44.43 45.42
CA GLU A 2 5.42 -44.25 44.25
C GLU A 2 6.65 -43.43 44.69
N ASP A 3 7.83 -43.90 44.31
CA ASP A 3 9.09 -43.25 44.64
C ASP A 3 9.17 -41.88 43.94
N LEU A 4 9.13 -40.83 44.76
CA LEU A 4 9.22 -39.44 44.33
C LEU A 4 10.68 -39.14 43.92
N ILE A 5 10.95 -39.14 42.62
CA ILE A 5 12.24 -38.70 42.07
C ILE A 5 12.21 -37.17 41.94
N LYS A 6 12.93 -36.49 42.83
CA LYS A 6 13.07 -35.03 42.80
C LYS A 6 14.31 -34.65 41.98
N VAL A 7 14.11 -33.93 40.89
CA VAL A 7 15.21 -33.38 40.09
C VAL A 7 15.85 -32.22 40.85
N GLU A 8 17.12 -32.35 41.20
CA GLU A 8 17.90 -31.28 41.83
C GLU A 8 18.73 -30.52 40.78
N VAL A 9 18.85 -29.21 40.96
CA VAL A 9 19.65 -28.39 40.05
C VAL A 9 21.13 -28.65 40.27
N LYS A 10 21.81 -29.13 39.24
CA LYS A 10 23.25 -29.41 39.27
C LYS A 10 24.08 -28.11 39.27
N LYS A 11 25.25 -28.16 39.93
CA LYS A 11 26.20 -27.05 40.06
C LYS A 11 26.57 -26.39 38.72
N ASP A 12 26.73 -27.19 37.66
CA ASP A 12 27.06 -26.71 36.31
C ASP A 12 25.98 -25.77 35.72
N HIS A 13 24.71 -25.99 36.06
CA HIS A 13 23.61 -25.14 35.59
C HIS A 13 23.64 -23.78 36.29
N LEU A 14 23.90 -23.75 37.61
CA LEU A 14 24.10 -22.52 38.37
C LEU A 14 25.30 -21.72 37.88
N ASP A 15 26.39 -22.39 37.52
CA ASP A 15 27.58 -21.73 36.95
C ASP A 15 27.30 -21.09 35.59
N LYS A 16 26.43 -21.69 34.77
CA LYS A 16 25.99 -21.11 33.49
C LYS A 16 25.12 -19.87 33.70
N VAL A 17 24.15 -19.94 34.62
CA VAL A 17 23.23 -18.83 34.93
C VAL A 17 23.94 -17.63 35.56
N SER A 18 24.97 -17.89 36.36
CA SER A 18 25.79 -16.85 36.98
C SER A 18 26.82 -16.20 36.05
N ARG A 19 27.01 -16.69 34.82
CA ARG A 19 27.91 -16.04 33.84
C ARG A 19 27.13 -14.97 33.08
N ALA A 20 27.38 -13.71 33.40
CA ALA A 20 26.84 -12.57 32.69
C ALA A 20 27.90 -11.47 32.54
N PRO A 21 27.84 -10.63 31.48
CA PRO A 21 28.56 -9.37 31.45
C PRO A 21 28.19 -8.54 32.69
N VAL A 22 29.19 -7.90 33.33
CA VAL A 22 29.00 -7.19 34.61
C VAL A 22 27.91 -6.13 34.57
N LEU A 23 27.83 -5.36 33.50
CA LEU A 23 26.79 -4.35 33.31
C LEU A 23 25.38 -4.99 33.24
N SER A 24 25.26 -6.16 32.61
CA SER A 24 24.01 -6.92 32.57
C SER A 24 23.65 -7.50 33.95
N ALA A 25 24.65 -7.93 34.73
CA ALA A 25 24.41 -8.40 36.10
C ALA A 25 23.89 -7.27 37.01
N LEU A 26 24.42 -6.04 36.89
CA LEU A 26 23.90 -4.88 37.61
C LEU A 26 22.49 -4.50 37.15
N THR A 27 22.25 -4.53 35.84
CA THR A 27 20.92 -4.29 35.24
C THR A 27 19.85 -5.17 35.88
N GLU A 28 20.17 -6.44 36.10
CA GLU A 28 19.24 -7.42 36.64
C GLU A 28 18.93 -7.19 38.12
N LEU A 29 19.90 -6.68 38.89
CA LEU A 29 19.66 -6.28 40.27
C LEU A 29 18.76 -5.05 40.35
N ILE A 30 18.96 -4.07 39.46
CA ILE A 30 18.10 -2.89 39.36
C ILE A 30 16.68 -3.28 38.92
N TRP A 31 16.53 -4.20 37.95
CA TRP A 31 15.21 -4.73 37.59
C TRP A 31 14.52 -5.44 38.75
N ASN A 32 15.25 -6.21 39.56
CA ASN A 32 14.67 -6.83 40.76
C ASN A 32 14.18 -5.79 41.77
N ALA A 33 14.88 -4.67 41.91
CA ALA A 33 14.43 -3.55 42.75
C ALA A 33 13.13 -2.91 42.21
N PHE A 34 13.08 -2.61 40.91
CA PHE A 34 11.87 -2.06 40.28
C PHE A 34 10.67 -3.01 40.38
N ASP A 35 10.90 -4.32 40.18
CA ASP A 35 9.90 -5.38 40.36
C ASP A 35 9.43 -5.54 41.82
N ALA A 36 10.23 -5.07 42.78
CA ALA A 36 9.89 -5.02 44.21
C ALA A 36 9.17 -3.72 44.62
N ASP A 37 8.64 -2.99 43.64
CA ASP A 37 7.91 -1.74 43.83
C ASP A 37 8.72 -0.55 44.38
N ALA A 38 10.05 -0.56 44.19
CA ALA A 38 10.94 0.55 44.55
C ALA A 38 10.69 1.80 43.69
N ASP A 39 10.59 2.96 44.33
CA ASP A 39 10.52 4.26 43.64
C ASP A 39 11.90 4.92 43.57
N LEU A 40 12.83 4.52 44.44
CA LEU A 40 14.20 4.98 44.48
C LEU A 40 15.16 3.79 44.44
N VAL A 41 16.04 3.76 43.44
CA VAL A 41 17.15 2.82 43.34
C VAL A 41 18.46 3.59 43.29
N GLN A 42 19.45 3.15 44.05
CA GLN A 42 20.77 3.77 44.14
C GLN A 42 21.85 2.73 43.92
N VAL A 43 22.73 3.00 42.96
CA VAL A 43 23.96 2.24 42.73
C VAL A 43 25.12 3.04 43.31
N SER A 44 25.89 2.43 44.20
CA SER A 44 27.08 3.05 44.78
C SER A 44 28.30 2.18 44.54
N ILE A 45 29.37 2.82 44.08
CA ILE A 45 30.64 2.17 43.74
C ILE A 45 31.63 2.48 44.86
N ASP A 46 32.02 1.47 45.62
CA ASP A 46 33.07 1.61 46.63
C ASP A 46 34.42 1.28 45.98
N ARG A 47 35.09 2.34 45.49
CA ARG A 47 36.43 2.24 44.91
C ARG A 47 37.42 3.04 45.75
N THR A 48 38.52 2.39 46.11
CA THR A 48 39.62 2.98 46.87
C THR A 48 40.90 2.95 46.03
N ASP A 49 42.02 3.45 46.59
CA ASP A 49 43.36 3.34 45.96
C ASP A 49 43.78 1.89 45.69
N PHE A 50 43.18 0.92 46.39
CA PHE A 50 43.40 -0.52 46.19
C PHE A 50 42.47 -1.15 45.16
N GLY A 51 41.69 -0.34 44.43
CA GLY A 51 40.76 -0.81 43.42
C GLY A 51 39.31 -0.90 43.91
N LEU A 52 38.48 -1.56 43.11
CA LEU A 52 37.06 -1.77 43.38
C LEU A 52 36.87 -2.71 44.58
N GLN A 53 36.37 -2.18 45.70
CA GLN A 53 36.15 -2.96 46.93
C GLN A 53 34.76 -3.58 46.95
N ALA A 54 33.75 -2.81 46.59
CA ALA A 54 32.37 -3.26 46.57
C ALA A 54 31.49 -2.50 45.56
N VAL A 55 30.37 -3.11 45.21
CA VAL A 55 29.26 -2.45 44.52
C VAL A 55 27.99 -2.67 45.32
N HIS A 56 27.24 -1.61 45.56
CA HIS A 56 25.99 -1.62 46.30
C HIS A 56 24.83 -1.24 45.39
N VAL A 57 23.76 -2.03 45.39
CA VAL A 57 22.47 -1.68 44.77
C VAL A 57 21.45 -1.62 45.88
N LYS A 58 20.94 -0.43 46.18
CA LYS A 58 19.98 -0.16 47.25
C LYS A 58 18.65 0.27 46.66
N ASP A 59 17.56 -0.27 47.19
CA ASP A 59 16.19 0.08 46.82
C ASP A 59 15.32 0.37 48.04
N ASP A 60 14.22 1.09 47.83
CA ASP A 60 13.18 1.39 48.83
C ASP A 60 11.88 0.58 48.59
N GLY A 61 11.99 -0.58 47.95
CA GLY A 61 10.87 -1.45 47.66
C GLY A 61 10.27 -2.12 48.89
N LEU A 62 9.44 -3.14 48.66
CA LEU A 62 8.71 -3.85 49.72
C LEU A 62 9.61 -4.68 50.65
N GLY A 63 10.85 -4.95 50.24
CA GLY A 63 11.74 -5.91 50.90
C GLY A 63 11.30 -7.36 50.69
N ILE A 64 11.98 -8.28 51.37
CA ILE A 64 11.75 -9.72 51.23
C ILE A 64 11.20 -10.25 52.56
N LEU A 65 9.98 -10.78 52.57
CA LEU A 65 9.42 -11.42 53.75
C LEU A 65 10.27 -12.64 54.15
N HIS A 66 10.65 -12.74 55.42
CA HIS A 66 11.50 -13.83 55.90
C HIS A 66 10.91 -15.23 55.62
N LYS A 67 9.58 -15.39 55.72
CA LYS A 67 8.86 -16.64 55.39
C LYS A 67 9.00 -17.05 53.92
N ASP A 68 9.14 -16.08 53.02
CA ASP A 68 9.20 -16.29 51.57
C ASP A 68 10.64 -16.46 51.09
N SER A 69 11.63 -16.06 51.89
CA SER A 69 13.07 -16.14 51.57
C SER A 69 13.50 -17.53 51.08
N LYS A 70 13.10 -18.59 51.80
CA LYS A 70 13.43 -19.97 51.43
C LYS A 70 12.87 -20.33 50.06
N LYS A 71 11.62 -19.97 49.77
CA LYS A 71 10.98 -20.22 48.48
C LYS A 71 11.69 -19.44 47.36
N LEU A 72 11.87 -18.13 47.56
CA LEU A 72 12.45 -17.23 46.57
C LEU A 72 13.91 -17.57 46.24
N PHE A 73 14.70 -18.05 47.20
CA PHE A 73 16.11 -18.36 46.97
C PHE A 73 16.38 -19.81 46.57
N SER A 74 15.46 -20.75 46.81
CA SER A 74 15.63 -22.17 46.46
C SER A 74 15.17 -22.56 45.05
N SER A 75 14.28 -21.79 44.41
CA SER A 75 13.74 -22.13 43.09
C SER A 75 14.54 -21.53 41.93
N LEU A 76 15.05 -22.36 41.01
CA LEU A 76 15.49 -21.91 39.67
C LEU A 76 14.31 -22.07 38.71
N GLY A 77 13.66 -20.95 38.37
CA GLY A 77 12.42 -20.96 37.59
C GLY A 77 11.15 -21.05 38.45
N GLY A 78 10.02 -20.58 37.90
CA GLY A 78 8.73 -20.53 38.58
C GLY A 78 8.49 -19.22 39.34
N SER A 79 8.73 -18.08 38.67
CA SER A 79 8.44 -16.77 39.23
C SER A 79 6.97 -16.69 39.67
N TRP A 80 6.71 -16.16 40.87
CA TRP A 80 5.34 -15.85 41.32
C TRP A 80 4.60 -14.86 40.40
N LYS A 81 5.35 -14.27 39.45
CA LYS A 81 4.93 -13.23 38.51
C LYS A 81 4.11 -13.76 37.31
N ASP A 82 3.96 -15.08 37.17
CA ASP A 82 3.26 -15.73 36.04
C ASP A 82 1.74 -15.51 36.01
N GLN A 83 1.11 -14.95 37.06
CA GLN A 83 -0.35 -14.81 37.11
C GLN A 83 -0.91 -13.40 36.84
N LYS A 84 -0.09 -12.33 36.86
CA LYS A 84 -0.60 -10.96 36.64
C LYS A 84 0.26 -10.04 35.78
N GLY A 85 1.55 -10.32 35.55
CA GLY A 85 2.42 -9.47 34.71
C GLY A 85 2.68 -8.04 35.22
N VAL A 86 1.97 -7.61 36.28
CA VAL A 86 2.09 -6.30 36.93
C VAL A 86 2.32 -6.43 38.43
N SER A 87 3.04 -5.48 39.01
CA SER A 87 3.33 -5.35 40.44
C SER A 87 2.11 -4.84 41.24
N PRO A 88 2.14 -4.90 42.59
CA PRO A 88 1.12 -4.27 43.43
C PRO A 88 0.84 -2.79 43.13
N LYS A 89 1.87 -1.99 42.78
CA LYS A 89 1.70 -0.59 42.31
C LYS A 89 1.27 -0.48 40.83
N GLY A 90 0.97 -1.60 40.16
CA GLY A 90 0.48 -1.63 38.78
C GLY A 90 1.58 -1.48 37.72
N ARG A 91 2.85 -1.72 38.06
CA ARG A 91 3.98 -1.58 37.12
C ARG A 91 4.29 -2.88 36.42
N PHE A 92 4.73 -2.83 35.16
CA PHE A 92 5.13 -4.04 34.43
C PHE A 92 6.31 -4.72 35.10
N LEU A 93 6.16 -6.03 35.31
CA LEU A 93 7.20 -6.86 35.88
C LEU A 93 8.17 -7.32 34.78
N HIS A 94 9.46 -7.09 34.97
CA HIS A 94 10.50 -7.49 34.03
C HIS A 94 10.88 -8.97 34.18
N GLY A 95 11.11 -9.43 35.41
CA GLY A 95 11.69 -10.75 35.66
C GLY A 95 10.71 -11.93 35.52
N LYS A 96 10.91 -12.80 34.52
CA LYS A 96 10.11 -14.03 34.32
C LYS A 96 10.78 -15.31 34.81
N GLU A 97 12.12 -15.37 34.74
CA GLU A 97 12.86 -16.63 34.91
C GLU A 97 13.34 -16.90 36.35
N GLY A 98 13.26 -15.92 37.24
CA GLY A 98 13.69 -16.08 38.64
C GLY A 98 15.19 -16.38 38.80
N GLN A 99 16.02 -15.95 37.85
CA GLN A 99 17.47 -16.24 37.82
C GLN A 99 18.36 -15.03 38.15
N GLY A 100 17.83 -13.80 38.04
CA GLY A 100 18.61 -12.55 38.12
C GLY A 100 19.47 -12.41 39.37
N ARG A 101 19.02 -12.91 40.53
CA ARG A 101 19.78 -12.87 41.79
C ARG A 101 21.14 -13.57 41.72
N PHE A 102 21.27 -14.65 40.93
CA PHE A 102 22.52 -15.39 40.77
C PHE A 102 23.55 -14.66 39.88
N LYS A 103 23.12 -13.66 39.10
CA LYS A 103 24.00 -12.85 38.25
C LYS A 103 24.92 -11.94 39.09
N SER A 104 24.57 -11.63 40.34
CA SER A 104 25.46 -10.93 41.29
C SER A 104 26.82 -11.62 41.46
N PHE A 105 26.87 -12.96 41.40
CA PHE A 105 28.12 -13.73 41.48
C PHE A 105 29.03 -13.57 40.25
N ALA A 106 28.56 -12.96 39.16
CA ALA A 106 29.39 -12.56 38.03
C ALA A 106 30.34 -11.40 38.38
N ILE A 107 29.98 -10.61 39.39
CA ILE A 107 30.67 -9.38 39.78
C ILE A 107 31.67 -9.68 40.90
N GLY A 108 31.24 -10.37 41.95
CA GLY A 108 32.12 -10.69 43.09
C GLY A 108 31.87 -12.06 43.72
N ARG A 109 32.82 -12.48 44.56
CA ARG A 109 32.80 -13.79 45.22
C ARG A 109 31.81 -13.84 46.38
N SER A 110 31.58 -12.73 47.06
CA SER A 110 30.72 -12.65 48.25
C SER A 110 29.58 -11.67 48.01
N VAL A 111 28.34 -12.08 48.27
CA VAL A 111 27.16 -11.23 48.08
C VAL A 111 26.27 -11.26 49.32
N GLU A 112 25.81 -10.09 49.73
CA GLU A 112 25.00 -9.87 50.93
C GLU A 112 23.73 -9.09 50.57
N TRP A 113 22.57 -9.66 50.89
CA TRP A 113 21.28 -8.98 50.80
C TRP A 113 20.86 -8.56 52.20
N ASN A 114 20.85 -7.26 52.46
CA ASN A 114 20.29 -6.67 53.67
C ASN A 114 18.90 -6.14 53.32
N THR A 115 17.86 -6.77 53.86
CA THR A 115 16.48 -6.45 53.48
C THR A 115 15.66 -6.08 54.71
N SER A 116 14.81 -5.06 54.57
CA SER A 116 13.86 -4.62 55.57
C SER A 116 12.45 -4.70 54.99
N PHE A 117 11.52 -5.31 55.72
CA PHE A 117 10.15 -5.56 55.27
C PHE A 117 9.17 -5.30 56.41
N PHE A 118 7.92 -4.97 56.06
CA PHE A 118 6.84 -4.81 57.04
C PHE A 118 6.13 -6.15 57.23
N ASP A 119 6.02 -6.62 58.47
CA ASP A 119 5.37 -7.91 58.78
C ASP A 119 3.86 -7.81 59.06
N GLY A 120 3.32 -6.59 59.10
CA GLY A 120 1.96 -6.28 59.49
C GLY A 120 1.87 -5.40 60.74
N GLU A 121 2.91 -5.43 61.59
CA GLU A 121 2.99 -4.64 62.83
C GLU A 121 4.29 -3.84 62.93
N ASN A 122 5.43 -4.47 62.61
CA ASN A 122 6.76 -3.89 62.74
C ASN A 122 7.54 -3.98 61.43
N THR A 123 8.48 -3.06 61.25
CA THR A 123 9.51 -3.20 60.22
C THR A 123 10.61 -4.10 60.77
N LEU A 124 10.79 -5.26 60.15
CA LEU A 124 11.84 -6.20 60.50
C LEU A 124 12.95 -6.16 59.45
N SER A 125 14.18 -6.43 59.87
CA SER A 125 15.33 -6.56 58.98
C SER A 125 16.08 -7.86 59.22
N TYR A 126 16.65 -8.40 58.14
CA TYR A 126 17.57 -9.52 58.22
C TYR A 126 18.53 -9.49 57.02
N THR A 127 19.58 -10.30 57.17
CA THR A 127 20.65 -10.43 56.18
C THR A 127 20.67 -11.84 55.61
N MET A 128 20.87 -11.95 54.29
CA MET A 128 21.19 -13.19 53.59
C MET A 128 22.55 -13.10 52.94
N LYS A 129 23.43 -14.08 53.21
CA LYS A 129 24.78 -14.13 52.61
C LYS A 129 24.91 -15.32 51.67
N GLY A 130 25.55 -15.11 50.52
CA GLY A 130 25.87 -16.15 49.55
C GLY A 130 27.31 -16.01 49.05
N LYS A 131 27.92 -17.13 48.60
CA LYS A 131 29.28 -17.16 48.04
C LYS A 131 29.34 -17.86 46.70
N ALA A 132 30.18 -17.38 45.79
CA ALA A 132 30.37 -17.95 44.47
C ALA A 132 30.93 -19.39 44.49
N ASP A 133 31.61 -19.79 45.58
CA ASP A 133 32.11 -21.14 45.82
C ASP A 133 30.98 -22.18 45.88
N ASN A 134 29.81 -21.76 46.41
CA ASN A 134 28.61 -22.56 46.52
C ASN A 134 27.36 -21.71 46.29
N LYS A 135 27.09 -21.43 45.01
CA LYS A 135 26.00 -20.57 44.53
C LYS A 135 24.60 -21.05 44.91
N GLY A 136 24.44 -22.32 45.31
CA GLY A 136 23.16 -22.89 45.73
C GLY A 136 22.82 -22.71 47.21
N ILE A 137 23.74 -22.16 48.02
CA ILE A 137 23.55 -22.02 49.47
C ILE A 137 23.56 -20.55 49.88
N PHE A 138 22.51 -20.15 50.60
CA PHE A 138 22.36 -18.84 51.23
C PHE A 138 22.12 -19.01 52.73
N TYR A 139 22.66 -18.09 53.52
CA TYR A 139 22.59 -18.11 54.98
C TYR A 139 21.73 -16.94 55.47
N PRO A 140 20.41 -17.12 55.66
CA PRO A 140 19.56 -16.11 56.28
C PRO A 140 19.82 -16.04 57.78
N THR A 141 19.89 -14.82 58.31
CA THR A 141 19.91 -14.53 59.74
C THR A 141 18.47 -14.43 60.29
N SER A 142 18.31 -14.57 61.60
CA SER A 142 17.01 -14.35 62.24
C SER A 142 16.58 -12.88 62.11
N PRO A 143 15.30 -12.61 61.78
CA PRO A 143 14.77 -11.25 61.71
C PRO A 143 14.89 -10.52 63.05
N LYS A 144 15.23 -9.23 62.99
CA LYS A 144 15.27 -8.32 64.13
C LYS A 144 14.41 -7.10 63.82
N ILE A 145 13.93 -6.42 64.86
CA ILE A 145 13.26 -5.13 64.70
C ILE A 145 14.27 -4.16 64.07
N SER A 146 13.88 -3.52 62.97
CA SER A 146 14.70 -2.55 62.27
C SER A 146 14.66 -1.21 62.99
N ASP A 147 15.81 -0.54 63.07
CA ASP A 147 15.90 0.84 63.58
C ASP A 147 15.21 1.84 62.63
N SER A 148 15.04 1.46 61.36
CA SER A 148 14.31 2.23 60.36
C SER A 148 12.91 1.67 60.14
N LYS A 149 11.93 2.58 59.98
CA LYS A 149 10.58 2.22 59.53
C LYS A 149 10.48 1.98 58.01
N SER A 150 11.52 2.30 57.24
CA SER A 150 11.54 2.11 55.79
C SER A 150 11.74 0.64 55.39
N THR A 151 11.03 0.19 54.38
CA THR A 151 11.29 -1.09 53.70
C THR A 151 12.31 -0.91 52.58
N GLY A 152 12.84 -2.02 52.07
CA GLY A 152 13.75 -2.02 50.92
C GLY A 152 14.83 -3.09 51.03
N THR A 153 15.69 -3.16 50.03
CA THR A 153 16.82 -4.10 50.02
C THR A 153 18.10 -3.42 49.56
N THR A 154 19.21 -3.74 50.23
CA THR A 154 20.56 -3.40 49.79
C THR A 154 21.29 -4.68 49.43
N VAL A 155 21.67 -4.82 48.17
CA VAL A 155 22.54 -5.88 47.67
C VAL A 155 23.96 -5.35 47.62
N SER A 156 24.84 -5.90 48.46
CA SER A 156 26.25 -5.56 48.52
C SER A 156 27.08 -6.70 47.95
N ILE A 157 27.92 -6.39 46.97
CA ILE A 157 28.79 -7.35 46.29
C ILE A 157 30.24 -7.02 46.64
N PHE A 158 30.93 -7.97 47.24
CA PHE A 158 32.31 -7.84 47.72
C PHE A 158 33.23 -8.85 47.03
N GLU A 159 34.53 -8.67 47.22
CA GLU A 159 35.57 -9.55 46.65
C GLU A 159 35.38 -9.67 45.13
N THR A 160 35.40 -8.54 44.43
CA THR A 160 35.15 -8.50 42.98
C THR A 160 36.19 -9.33 42.23
N HIS A 161 35.76 -10.09 41.21
CA HIS A 161 36.67 -11.01 40.50
C HIS A 161 37.78 -10.28 39.74
N LYS A 162 37.54 -9.02 39.38
CA LYS A 162 38.43 -8.12 38.65
C LYS A 162 38.12 -6.67 39.04
N GLU A 163 38.99 -5.75 38.64
CA GLU A 163 38.79 -4.31 38.84
C GLU A 163 37.61 -3.72 38.06
N PHE A 164 37.19 -4.36 36.97
CA PHE A 164 36.15 -3.90 36.03
C PHE A 164 36.22 -2.39 35.75
N THR A 165 37.03 -2.00 34.77
CA THR A 165 37.11 -0.60 34.32
C THR A 165 35.76 -0.04 33.89
N SER A 166 34.82 -0.90 33.47
CA SER A 166 33.44 -0.54 33.12
C SER A 166 32.54 -0.19 34.32
N ILE A 167 32.92 -0.55 35.55
CA ILE A 167 32.25 -0.08 36.77
C ILE A 167 32.91 1.24 37.16
N ASN A 168 32.41 2.32 36.56
CA ASN A 168 32.70 3.70 36.93
C ASN A 168 31.43 4.53 36.71
N LYS A 169 31.38 5.70 37.36
CA LYS A 169 30.19 6.54 37.40
C LYS A 169 29.72 6.92 35.99
N GLU A 170 30.61 7.44 35.15
CA GLU A 170 30.29 7.95 33.81
C GLU A 170 29.73 6.85 32.90
N ARG A 171 30.40 5.69 32.90
CA ARG A 171 30.00 4.55 32.07
C ARG A 171 28.68 3.93 32.52
N LEU A 172 28.43 3.89 33.83
CA LEU A 172 27.17 3.39 34.37
C LEU A 172 26.02 4.36 34.09
N LEU A 173 26.23 5.68 34.21
CA LEU A 173 25.22 6.68 33.84
C LEU A 173 24.84 6.55 32.36
N GLU A 174 25.83 6.51 31.46
CA GLU A 174 25.60 6.33 30.01
C GLU A 174 24.84 5.02 29.73
N TYR A 175 25.31 3.91 30.31
CA TYR A 175 24.73 2.59 30.08
C TYR A 175 23.30 2.48 30.65
N PHE A 176 23.06 2.94 31.88
CA PHE A 176 21.73 2.87 32.50
C PHE A 176 20.74 3.86 31.90
N SER A 177 21.20 5.03 31.44
CA SER A 177 20.34 5.97 30.70
C SER A 177 19.78 5.30 29.45
N SER A 178 20.59 4.50 28.76
CA SER A 178 20.19 3.71 27.59
C SER A 178 19.30 2.51 27.95
N VAL A 179 19.75 1.66 28.89
CA VAL A 179 19.05 0.41 29.25
C VAL A 179 17.69 0.64 29.89
N PHE A 180 17.57 1.67 30.73
CA PHE A 180 16.34 1.99 31.44
C PHE A 180 15.59 3.18 30.82
N ALA A 181 16.01 3.65 29.62
CA ALA A 181 15.41 4.80 28.95
C ALA A 181 13.88 4.73 28.90
N ILE A 182 13.36 3.61 28.39
CA ILE A 182 11.92 3.37 28.23
C ILE A 182 11.24 3.33 29.59
N TYR A 183 11.77 2.54 30.53
CA TYR A 183 11.15 2.34 31.84
C TYR A 183 11.10 3.63 32.67
N LEU A 184 12.21 4.38 32.74
CA LEU A 184 12.27 5.62 33.52
C LEU A 184 11.46 6.75 32.85
N SER A 185 11.39 6.78 31.51
CA SER A 185 10.51 7.71 30.80
C SER A 185 9.03 7.39 31.00
N GLN A 186 8.70 6.12 31.14
CA GLN A 186 7.35 5.64 31.41
C GLN A 186 6.91 5.92 32.86
N TYR A 187 7.81 5.76 33.83
CA TYR A 187 7.52 5.93 35.26
C TYR A 187 8.34 7.11 35.83
N THR A 188 7.90 8.33 35.53
CA THR A 188 8.63 9.58 35.90
C THR A 188 8.81 9.80 37.40
N SER A 189 8.01 9.13 38.24
CA SER A 189 8.18 9.16 39.70
C SER A 189 9.36 8.32 40.20
N ILE A 190 9.82 7.35 39.39
CA ILE A 190 10.91 6.44 39.73
C ILE A 190 12.24 7.12 39.44
N LYS A 191 13.19 6.98 40.37
CA LYS A 191 14.52 7.57 40.26
C LYS A 191 15.60 6.51 40.42
N LEU A 192 16.55 6.51 39.50
CA LEU A 192 17.75 5.68 39.54
C LEU A 192 18.97 6.60 39.67
N TYR A 193 19.81 6.37 40.68
CA TYR A 193 21.03 7.14 40.90
C TYR A 193 22.27 6.26 40.77
N VAL A 194 23.38 6.83 40.27
CA VAL A 194 24.73 6.25 40.28
C VAL A 194 25.66 7.22 41.00
N ASP A 195 26.24 6.81 42.12
CA ASP A 195 27.11 7.65 42.97
C ASP A 195 26.53 9.05 43.21
N GLY A 196 25.23 9.09 43.53
CA GLY A 196 24.48 10.31 43.83
C GLY A 196 24.01 11.13 42.62
N GLU A 197 24.38 10.76 41.39
CA GLU A 197 23.92 11.43 40.17
C GLU A 197 22.73 10.69 39.55
N LEU A 198 21.72 11.45 39.13
CA LEU A 198 20.48 10.91 38.57
C LEU A 198 20.72 10.40 37.14
N VAL A 199 20.28 9.18 36.85
CA VAL A 199 20.25 8.64 35.49
C VAL A 199 19.22 9.43 34.68
N ASP A 200 19.65 9.98 33.55
CA ASP A 200 18.83 10.84 32.69
C ASP A 200 18.39 10.09 31.42
N PRO A 201 17.16 9.53 31.40
CA PRO A 201 16.63 8.87 30.21
C PRO A 201 16.31 9.87 29.08
N GLU A 202 16.12 11.17 29.36
CA GLU A 202 15.82 12.17 28.33
C GLU A 202 17.01 12.40 27.41
N SER A 203 18.25 12.25 27.91
CA SER A 203 19.48 12.27 27.09
C SER A 203 19.46 11.25 25.94
N GLN A 204 18.65 10.19 26.05
CA GLN A 204 18.52 9.16 25.03
C GLN A 204 17.40 9.45 24.03
N ILE A 205 16.59 10.47 24.24
CA ILE A 205 15.51 10.83 23.32
C ILE A 205 16.12 11.56 22.11
N LYS A 206 15.99 10.96 20.94
CA LYS A 206 16.40 11.53 19.66
C LYS A 206 15.35 12.50 19.12
N ASN A 207 14.09 12.11 19.21
CA ASN A 207 12.96 12.89 18.73
C ASN A 207 11.70 12.50 19.52
N LYS A 208 10.79 13.44 19.70
CA LYS A 208 9.51 13.22 20.38
C LYS A 208 8.42 14.00 19.68
N ILE A 209 7.35 13.32 19.32
CA ILE A 209 6.19 13.93 18.65
C ILE A 209 4.88 13.39 19.25
N ASN A 210 3.88 14.26 19.32
CA ASN A 210 2.51 13.90 19.65
C ASN A 210 1.63 14.14 18.42
N LEU A 211 0.85 13.13 18.05
CA LEU A 211 -0.06 13.14 16.92
C LEU A 211 -1.49 12.97 17.45
N PRO A 212 -2.37 13.99 17.32
CA PRO A 212 -3.78 13.81 17.64
C PRO A 212 -4.41 12.85 16.61
N LEU A 213 -5.25 11.94 17.09
CA LEU A 213 -6.02 11.00 16.27
C LEU A 213 -7.52 11.32 16.34
N GLU A 214 -8.31 10.67 15.48
CA GLU A 214 -9.77 10.78 15.52
C GLU A 214 -10.31 10.29 16.87
N ASN A 215 -11.34 10.99 17.36
CA ASN A 215 -12.04 10.56 18.56
C ASN A 215 -12.88 9.29 18.28
N VAL A 216 -13.15 8.53 19.33
CA VAL A 216 -14.05 7.37 19.28
C VAL A 216 -15.22 7.56 20.21
N ILE A 217 -16.42 7.33 19.68
CA ILE A 217 -17.65 7.31 20.46
C ILE A 217 -17.83 5.89 21.03
N PHE A 218 -17.92 5.81 22.35
CA PHE A 218 -18.20 4.57 23.08
C PHE A 218 -19.14 4.88 24.25
N ASP A 219 -20.24 4.12 24.38
CA ASP A 219 -21.32 4.37 25.35
C ASP A 219 -21.83 5.84 25.32
N ASP A 220 -22.06 6.38 24.11
CA ASP A 220 -22.48 7.78 23.87
C ASP A 220 -21.52 8.86 24.41
N ILE A 221 -20.30 8.49 24.76
CA ILE A 221 -19.23 9.39 25.20
C ILE A 221 -18.16 9.45 24.11
N ASP A 222 -17.73 10.66 23.79
CA ASP A 222 -16.64 10.90 22.84
C ASP A 222 -15.28 10.89 23.55
N TYR A 223 -14.38 10.02 23.11
CA TYR A 223 -13.06 9.85 23.70
C TYR A 223 -11.96 10.28 22.73
N PRO A 224 -11.17 11.31 23.08
CA PRO A 224 -10.03 11.72 22.26
C PRO A 224 -8.90 10.68 22.33
N TYR A 225 -8.16 10.58 21.23
CA TYR A 225 -6.98 9.73 21.12
C TYR A 225 -5.75 10.54 20.72
N GLU A 226 -4.61 10.24 21.34
CA GLU A 226 -3.30 10.81 20.99
C GLU A 226 -2.29 9.66 20.80
N LEU A 227 -1.50 9.72 19.74
CA LEU A 227 -0.32 8.88 19.56
C LEU A 227 0.93 9.70 19.86
N GLN A 228 1.64 9.35 20.92
CA GLN A 228 2.96 9.90 21.21
C GLN A 228 4.04 8.94 20.72
N ILE A 229 5.01 9.42 19.96
CA ILE A 229 6.14 8.64 19.44
C ILE A 229 7.42 9.22 20.03
N ILE A 230 8.22 8.36 20.65
CA ILE A 230 9.56 8.69 21.16
C ILE A 230 10.58 7.88 20.36
N GLU A 231 11.43 8.56 19.61
CA GLU A 231 12.60 7.97 18.94
C GLU A 231 13.78 8.00 19.90
N TRP A 232 14.55 6.92 19.94
CA TRP A 232 15.69 6.75 20.84
C TRP A 232 17.02 6.82 20.08
N ASN A 233 18.04 7.38 20.72
CA ASN A 233 19.44 7.32 20.28
C ASN A 233 20.05 5.94 20.55
N CYS A 234 19.52 5.22 21.54
CA CYS A 234 19.92 3.87 21.88
C CYS A 234 19.09 2.82 21.12
N THR A 235 19.69 1.65 20.89
CA THR A 235 18.98 0.51 20.30
C THR A 235 17.99 -0.06 21.29
N THR A 236 16.70 -0.04 20.95
CA THR A 236 15.62 -0.57 21.76
C THR A 236 14.71 -1.48 20.93
N ALA A 237 13.94 -2.33 21.61
CA ALA A 237 12.85 -3.05 20.96
C ALA A 237 11.76 -2.04 20.59
N ASN A 238 11.29 -2.12 19.35
CA ASN A 238 10.19 -1.27 18.89
C ASN A 238 8.87 -1.75 19.48
N GLU A 239 8.25 -0.89 20.28
CA GLU A 239 7.05 -1.23 21.04
C GLU A 239 5.95 -0.18 20.86
N VAL A 240 4.70 -0.65 20.89
CA VAL A 240 3.51 0.19 20.95
C VAL A 240 2.76 -0.15 22.23
N GLN A 241 2.43 0.88 23.01
CA GLN A 241 1.83 0.77 24.33
C GLN A 241 0.42 1.36 24.30
N LEU A 242 -0.57 0.61 24.81
CA LEU A 242 -1.94 1.08 25.02
C LEU A 242 -2.02 1.72 26.40
N CYS A 243 -2.34 3.01 26.46
CA CYS A 243 -2.17 3.85 27.65
C CYS A 243 -3.49 4.51 28.06
N ASN A 244 -3.57 4.88 29.35
CA ASN A 244 -4.60 5.83 29.81
C ASN A 244 -4.38 7.24 29.21
N GLY A 245 -5.31 8.17 29.45
CA GLY A 245 -5.21 9.55 28.96
C GLY A 245 -3.94 10.29 29.42
N ASN A 246 -3.37 9.91 30.57
CA ASN A 246 -2.13 10.49 31.10
C ASN A 246 -0.85 9.85 30.53
N GLY A 247 -0.98 8.86 29.64
CA GLY A 247 0.17 8.18 29.04
C GLY A 247 0.74 7.01 29.85
N PHE A 248 0.08 6.60 30.95
CA PHE A 248 0.47 5.41 31.70
C PHE A 248 0.10 4.14 30.91
N PRO A 249 1.07 3.28 30.55
CA PRO A 249 0.80 2.06 29.80
C PRO A 249 0.02 1.04 30.63
N LEU A 250 -1.07 0.56 30.05
CA LEU A 250 -1.95 -0.47 30.63
C LEU A 250 -1.69 -1.84 30.00
N ARG A 251 -1.37 -1.87 28.70
CA ARG A 251 -1.08 -3.11 27.99
C ARG A 251 -0.17 -2.87 26.76
N PRO A 252 0.83 -3.71 26.49
CA PRO A 252 1.57 -3.66 25.23
C PRO A 252 0.70 -4.17 24.08
N TYR A 253 0.87 -3.57 22.91
CA TYR A 253 0.36 -4.13 21.66
C TYR A 253 1.33 -5.19 21.15
N GLU A 254 0.85 -6.43 21.01
CA GLU A 254 1.70 -7.61 20.83
C GLU A 254 2.24 -7.79 19.40
N LYS A 255 1.65 -7.12 18.39
CA LYS A 255 2.06 -7.27 16.99
C LYS A 255 3.17 -6.29 16.62
N SER A 256 4.21 -6.81 15.96
CA SER A 256 5.28 -5.99 15.42
C SER A 256 4.80 -5.16 14.21
N ILE A 257 5.27 -3.91 14.15
CA ILE A 257 4.95 -3.01 13.04
C ILE A 257 5.99 -3.16 11.93
N LYS A 258 5.56 -3.70 10.79
CA LYS A 258 6.42 -3.83 9.60
C LYS A 258 6.75 -2.45 9.03
N GLY A 259 7.97 -2.30 8.51
CA GLY A 259 8.43 -1.08 7.81
C GLY A 259 8.98 0.02 8.72
N THR A 260 9.17 -0.25 10.02
CA THR A 260 9.71 0.72 11.00
C THR A 260 10.99 0.22 11.69
N SER A 261 11.64 -0.83 11.16
CA SER A 261 12.80 -1.49 11.79
C SER A 261 14.06 -0.64 11.84
N ASP A 262 14.16 0.35 10.94
CA ASP A 262 15.35 1.19 10.79
C ASP A 262 15.48 2.25 11.91
N PHE A 263 14.44 2.33 12.76
CA PHE A 263 14.36 3.24 13.89
C PHE A 263 14.24 2.45 15.19
N SER A 264 14.77 3.01 16.26
CA SER A 264 14.52 2.57 17.64
C SER A 264 13.50 3.52 18.26
N TYR A 265 12.33 3.01 18.66
CA TYR A 265 11.25 3.85 19.17
C TYR A 265 10.32 3.14 20.16
N THR A 266 9.59 3.95 20.92
CA THR A 266 8.41 3.51 21.68
C THR A 266 7.26 4.44 21.36
N ALA A 267 6.10 3.88 21.01
CA ALA A 267 4.89 4.62 20.74
C ALA A 267 3.84 4.37 21.83
N TYR A 268 3.11 5.42 22.21
CA TYR A 268 2.11 5.41 23.29
C TYR A 268 0.78 5.89 22.71
N LEU A 269 -0.18 4.96 22.59
CA LEU A 269 -1.55 5.27 22.19
C LEU A 269 -2.36 5.59 23.45
N LYS A 270 -2.73 6.86 23.63
CA LYS A 270 -3.33 7.37 24.85
C LYS A 270 -4.81 7.68 24.64
N SER A 271 -5.64 7.19 25.54
CA SER A 271 -7.04 7.61 25.68
C SER A 271 -7.64 7.14 26.99
N ASP A 272 -8.60 7.90 27.54
CA ASP A 272 -9.40 7.43 28.67
C ASP A 272 -10.36 6.29 28.29
N HIS A 273 -10.66 6.11 27.00
CA HIS A 273 -11.38 4.94 26.51
C HIS A 273 -10.62 3.64 26.81
N ILE A 274 -9.29 3.63 26.65
CA ILE A 274 -8.45 2.46 26.97
C ILE A 274 -8.53 2.15 28.48
N SER A 275 -8.55 3.18 29.34
CA SER A 275 -8.77 3.02 30.79
C SER A 275 -10.12 2.38 31.09
N LYS A 276 -11.16 2.79 30.37
CA LYS A 276 -12.52 2.22 30.50
C LYS A 276 -12.53 0.74 30.13
N LEU A 277 -11.97 0.39 28.97
CA LEU A 277 -11.85 -1.00 28.51
C LEU A 277 -11.04 -1.87 29.47
N ASN A 278 -9.99 -1.33 30.09
CA ASN A 278 -9.22 -2.03 31.11
C ASN A 278 -10.07 -2.32 32.36
N THR A 279 -10.87 -1.34 32.79
CA THR A 279 -11.73 -1.44 33.97
C THR A 279 -12.83 -2.49 33.79
N VAL A 280 -13.41 -2.59 32.59
CA VAL A 280 -14.44 -3.60 32.28
C VAL A 280 -13.86 -4.96 31.84
N GLY A 281 -12.53 -5.06 31.72
CA GLY A 281 -11.82 -6.31 31.41
C GLY A 281 -11.78 -6.70 29.92
N THR A 282 -12.22 -5.83 29.01
CA THR A 282 -12.26 -6.11 27.56
C THR A 282 -10.99 -5.67 26.83
N LEU A 283 -10.13 -4.83 27.44
CA LEU A 283 -8.85 -4.41 26.84
C LEU A 283 -7.99 -5.60 26.38
N GLY A 284 -8.13 -6.76 27.03
CA GLY A 284 -7.36 -7.93 26.66
C GLY A 284 -7.74 -8.60 25.35
N LEU A 285 -8.86 -8.20 24.74
CA LEU A 285 -9.26 -8.62 23.39
C LEU A 285 -8.43 -7.93 22.30
N GLY A 286 -7.76 -6.80 22.61
CA GLY A 286 -6.93 -6.07 21.66
C GLY A 286 -7.71 -5.67 20.40
N ASP A 287 -7.21 -6.07 19.24
CA ASP A 287 -7.84 -5.78 17.94
C ASP A 287 -9.22 -6.41 17.74
N LEU A 288 -9.58 -7.41 18.57
CA LEU A 288 -10.90 -8.03 18.51
C LEU A 288 -11.97 -7.18 19.19
N GLU A 289 -11.58 -6.17 19.99
CA GLU A 289 -12.51 -5.21 20.56
C GLU A 289 -12.93 -4.19 19.48
N PRO A 290 -14.20 -4.16 19.05
CA PRO A 290 -14.62 -3.35 17.89
C PRO A 290 -14.40 -1.85 18.08
N SER A 291 -14.52 -1.34 19.31
CA SER A 291 -14.30 0.06 19.63
C SER A 291 -12.81 0.46 19.66
N LEU A 292 -11.90 -0.51 19.74
CA LEU A 292 -10.46 -0.28 19.84
C LEU A 292 -9.70 -0.57 18.53
N SER A 293 -10.24 -1.41 17.65
CA SER A 293 -9.62 -1.78 16.37
C SER A 293 -9.33 -0.56 15.49
N LYS A 294 -10.32 0.33 15.28
CA LYS A 294 -10.16 1.53 14.46
C LYS A 294 -9.09 2.49 15.01
N PRO A 295 -9.05 2.83 16.32
CA PRO A 295 -7.94 3.57 16.92
C PRO A 295 -6.57 2.94 16.69
N ILE A 296 -6.45 1.63 16.84
CA ILE A 296 -5.18 0.92 16.65
C ILE A 296 -4.73 1.02 15.18
N ASP A 297 -5.61 0.76 14.22
CA ASP A 297 -5.29 0.86 12.79
C ASP A 297 -4.88 2.28 12.39
N THR A 298 -5.58 3.27 12.93
CA THR A 298 -5.28 4.70 12.71
C THR A 298 -3.92 5.06 13.30
N ALA A 299 -3.62 4.59 14.52
CA ALA A 299 -2.33 4.80 15.17
C ALA A 299 -1.18 4.13 14.40
N ILE A 300 -1.35 2.89 13.94
CA ILE A 300 -0.35 2.17 13.15
C ILE A 300 -0.11 2.89 11.81
N SER A 301 -1.17 3.38 11.18
CA SER A 301 -1.05 4.14 9.92
C SER A 301 -0.32 5.46 10.13
N ALA A 302 -0.62 6.19 11.20
CA ALA A 302 0.06 7.42 11.59
C ALA A 302 1.55 7.16 11.90
N LEU A 303 1.85 6.08 12.62
CA LEU A 303 3.21 5.66 12.96
C LEU A 303 4.04 5.32 11.72
N LYS A 304 3.47 4.55 10.78
CA LYS A 304 4.12 4.24 9.49
C LYS A 304 4.37 5.49 8.67
N ASN A 305 3.40 6.40 8.60
CA ASN A 305 3.54 7.67 7.90
C ASN A 305 4.64 8.55 8.54
N HIS A 306 4.71 8.62 9.87
CA HIS A 306 5.78 9.32 10.59
C HIS A 306 7.17 8.80 10.16
N PHE A 307 7.40 7.49 10.24
CA PHE A 307 8.71 6.93 9.88
C PHE A 307 9.00 6.99 8.38
N MET A 308 7.99 6.93 7.53
CA MET A 308 8.10 7.23 6.10
C MET A 308 8.67 8.63 5.86
N LEU A 309 8.09 9.66 6.52
CA LEU A 309 8.58 11.04 6.41
C LEU A 309 9.99 11.20 6.99
N ARG A 310 10.28 10.55 8.13
CA ARG A 310 11.62 10.56 8.75
C ARG A 310 12.70 9.98 7.85
N ARG A 311 12.40 8.91 7.09
CA ARG A 311 13.34 8.33 6.11
C ARG A 311 13.67 9.30 4.99
N ILE A 312 12.66 10.00 4.47
CA ILE A 312 12.83 11.01 3.43
C ILE A 312 13.70 12.16 3.96
N GLU A 313 13.42 12.61 5.19
CA GLU A 313 14.18 13.68 5.85
C GLU A 313 15.66 13.30 6.05
N LEU A 314 15.94 12.12 6.61
CA LEU A 314 17.31 11.62 6.82
C LEU A 314 18.06 11.38 5.50
N SER A 315 17.34 11.21 4.40
CA SER A 315 17.90 10.93 3.08
C SER A 315 17.86 12.13 2.14
N ALA A 316 17.56 13.33 2.66
CA ALA A 316 17.41 14.54 1.87
C ALA A 316 18.66 14.84 1.02
N ASP A 317 19.85 14.66 1.57
CA ASP A 317 21.12 14.88 0.86
C ASP A 317 21.31 13.92 -0.32
N LYS A 318 20.89 12.65 -0.15
CA LYS A 318 20.97 11.64 -1.21
C LYS A 318 19.98 11.94 -2.34
N ILE A 319 18.75 12.31 -1.99
CA ILE A 319 17.74 12.75 -2.96
C ILE A 319 18.22 14.02 -3.69
N GLN A 320 18.85 14.94 -2.97
CA GLN A 320 19.40 16.15 -3.58
C GLN A 320 20.55 15.82 -4.55
N THR A 321 21.38 14.83 -4.22
CA THR A 321 22.41 14.31 -5.13
C THR A 321 21.80 13.77 -6.42
N TRP A 322 20.74 12.95 -6.32
CA TRP A 322 20.03 12.43 -7.49
C TRP A 322 19.37 13.51 -8.36
N LYS A 323 18.91 14.62 -7.74
CA LYS A 323 18.41 15.79 -8.46
C LYS A 323 19.54 16.51 -9.19
N ASN A 324 20.68 16.73 -8.52
CA ASN A 324 21.85 17.38 -9.10
C ASN A 324 22.43 16.57 -10.28
N GLU A 325 22.41 15.23 -10.18
CA GLU A 325 22.81 14.30 -11.23
C GLU A 325 21.79 14.16 -12.37
N ASN A 326 20.64 14.84 -12.30
CA ASN A 326 19.55 14.76 -13.28
C ASN A 326 19.01 13.33 -13.52
N ILE A 327 19.05 12.47 -12.49
CA ILE A 327 18.48 11.11 -12.52
C ILE A 327 17.11 11.04 -11.84
N TYR A 328 16.78 11.97 -10.93
CA TYR A 328 15.47 12.06 -10.28
C TYR A 328 14.34 12.32 -11.29
N PRO A 329 13.23 11.55 -11.30
CA PRO A 329 12.30 11.53 -12.43
C PRO A 329 11.11 12.52 -12.31
N TYR A 330 11.03 13.31 -11.23
CA TYR A 330 10.01 14.35 -11.06
C TYR A 330 10.58 15.75 -11.28
N SER A 331 9.70 16.68 -11.67
CA SER A 331 10.06 18.08 -11.82
C SER A 331 10.19 18.77 -10.45
N ASN A 332 10.84 19.94 -10.38
CA ASN A 332 10.97 20.65 -9.09
C ASN A 332 9.64 21.28 -8.61
N VAL A 333 8.65 21.43 -9.50
CA VAL A 333 7.32 21.99 -9.17
C VAL A 333 6.39 20.84 -8.80
N ILE A 334 5.69 20.94 -7.66
CA ILE A 334 4.70 19.94 -7.22
C ILE A 334 3.31 20.35 -7.72
N ASN A 335 2.65 19.51 -8.50
CA ASN A 335 1.29 19.71 -8.97
C ASN A 335 0.29 18.96 -8.05
N GLY A 336 -0.07 19.60 -6.94
CA GLY A 336 -1.15 19.13 -6.07
C GLY A 336 -0.80 17.97 -5.13
N PRO A 337 -1.79 17.48 -4.35
CA PRO A 337 -1.58 16.51 -3.27
C PRO A 337 -1.28 15.09 -3.76
N ILE A 338 -1.79 14.71 -4.94
CA ILE A 338 -1.59 13.37 -5.53
C ILE A 338 -0.12 13.19 -5.93
N GLU A 339 0.45 14.14 -6.68
CA GLU A 339 1.87 14.07 -7.06
C GLU A 339 2.78 14.12 -5.83
N LYS A 340 2.39 14.84 -4.78
CA LYS A 340 3.14 14.86 -3.51
C LYS A 340 3.21 13.45 -2.89
N ALA A 341 2.09 12.72 -2.85
CA ALA A 341 2.05 11.36 -2.33
C ALA A 341 2.85 10.39 -3.22
N GLU A 342 2.70 10.48 -4.54
CA GLU A 342 3.44 9.69 -5.53
C GLU A 342 4.96 9.85 -5.35
N ARG A 343 5.44 11.10 -5.20
CA ARG A 343 6.85 11.41 -4.94
C ARG A 343 7.35 10.79 -3.65
N GLN A 344 6.58 10.85 -2.57
CA GLN A 344 6.99 10.29 -1.28
C GLN A 344 7.12 8.76 -1.35
N VAL A 345 6.20 8.08 -2.03
CA VAL A 345 6.29 6.62 -2.24
C VAL A 345 7.49 6.29 -3.12
N PHE A 346 7.71 7.06 -4.19
CA PHE A 346 8.88 6.91 -5.04
C PHE A 346 10.18 7.08 -4.25
N ASP A 347 10.30 8.14 -3.46
CA ASP A 347 11.50 8.45 -2.68
C ASP A 347 11.86 7.27 -1.77
N ILE A 348 10.89 6.65 -1.09
CA ILE A 348 11.12 5.46 -0.27
C ILE A 348 11.64 4.28 -1.10
N LEU A 349 10.98 3.96 -2.21
CA LEU A 349 11.36 2.81 -3.02
C LEU A 349 12.74 3.03 -3.66
N ALA A 350 13.03 4.24 -4.10
CA ALA A 350 14.33 4.62 -4.65
C ALA A 350 15.42 4.49 -3.58
N LEU A 351 15.14 4.92 -2.35
CA LEU A 351 16.06 4.74 -1.22
C LEU A 351 16.30 3.27 -0.91
N ASN A 352 15.24 2.45 -0.80
CA ASN A 352 15.38 1.01 -0.60
C ASN A 352 16.22 0.35 -1.70
N ILE A 353 15.96 0.67 -2.98
CA ILE A 353 16.74 0.14 -4.11
C ILE A 353 18.21 0.53 -3.98
N SER A 354 18.47 1.79 -3.68
CA SER A 354 19.84 2.30 -3.55
C SER A 354 20.61 1.73 -2.34
N GLU A 355 19.90 1.30 -1.29
CA GLU A 355 20.49 0.72 -0.08
C GLU A 355 20.67 -0.80 -0.21
N GLN A 356 19.71 -1.49 -0.82
CA GLN A 356 19.73 -2.96 -0.93
C GLN A 356 20.44 -3.48 -2.18
N ILE A 357 20.65 -2.63 -3.19
CA ILE A 357 21.34 -3.00 -4.44
C ILE A 357 22.57 -2.11 -4.60
N PRO A 358 23.73 -2.49 -4.02
CA PRO A 358 24.97 -1.71 -4.12
C PRO A 358 25.44 -1.47 -5.57
N GLU A 359 25.07 -2.36 -6.49
CA GLU A 359 25.34 -2.25 -7.92
C GLU A 359 24.57 -1.10 -8.57
N PHE A 360 23.40 -0.74 -8.01
CA PHE A 360 22.63 0.42 -8.49
C PHE A 360 23.50 1.68 -8.40
N GLU A 361 24.14 1.92 -7.25
CA GLU A 361 24.95 3.13 -7.08
C GLU A 361 26.22 3.15 -7.93
N LYS A 362 26.75 1.98 -8.28
CA LYS A 362 27.92 1.83 -9.15
C LYS A 362 27.58 1.89 -10.65
N SER A 363 26.30 1.82 -11.00
CA SER A 363 25.85 1.85 -12.39
C SER A 363 26.01 3.23 -13.02
N ASP A 364 26.02 3.28 -14.35
CA ASP A 364 26.15 4.52 -15.09
C ASP A 364 24.88 5.37 -15.00
N ILE A 365 25.03 6.69 -15.17
CA ILE A 365 23.95 7.67 -15.02
C ILE A 365 22.74 7.35 -15.91
N LYS A 366 22.94 6.78 -17.11
CA LYS A 366 21.81 6.44 -18.00
C LYS A 366 21.01 5.27 -17.44
N LEU A 367 21.67 4.24 -16.90
CA LEU A 367 20.98 3.09 -16.30
C LEU A 367 20.22 3.49 -15.03
N LYS A 368 20.84 4.28 -14.14
CA LYS A 368 20.15 4.84 -12.96
C LYS A 368 18.89 5.62 -13.35
N LYS A 369 19.01 6.49 -14.36
CA LYS A 369 17.89 7.30 -14.87
C LYS A 369 16.78 6.44 -15.49
N PHE A 370 17.14 5.37 -16.21
CA PHE A 370 16.18 4.42 -16.74
C PHE A 370 15.42 3.68 -15.63
N GLN A 371 16.13 3.14 -14.64
CA GLN A 371 15.55 2.44 -13.50
C GLN A 371 14.65 3.35 -12.66
N PHE A 372 15.04 4.60 -12.41
CA PHE A 372 14.18 5.58 -11.72
C PHE A 372 12.96 5.99 -12.54
N ARG A 373 13.06 6.06 -13.87
CA ARG A 373 11.87 6.27 -14.71
C ARG A 373 10.90 5.09 -14.67
N LEU A 374 11.41 3.86 -14.67
CA LEU A 374 10.58 2.66 -14.48
C LEU A 374 9.92 2.70 -13.11
N LEU A 375 10.69 2.96 -12.06
CA LEU A 375 10.17 3.04 -10.70
C LEU A 375 9.10 4.13 -10.54
N LYS A 376 9.25 5.28 -11.20
CA LYS A 376 8.19 6.29 -11.26
C LYS A 376 6.91 5.75 -11.90
N GLN A 377 7.03 5.07 -13.05
CA GLN A 377 5.86 4.46 -13.71
C GLN A 377 5.21 3.38 -12.84
N ILE A 378 6.01 2.65 -12.08
CA ILE A 378 5.56 1.61 -11.14
C ILE A 378 4.74 2.24 -10.01
N VAL A 379 5.19 3.34 -9.42
CA VAL A 379 4.46 4.03 -8.35
C VAL A 379 3.16 4.64 -8.85
N GLY A 380 3.10 5.01 -10.13
CA GLY A 380 1.89 5.47 -10.80
C GLY A 380 0.93 4.36 -11.26
N SER A 381 1.30 3.08 -11.15
CA SER A 381 0.56 1.91 -11.68
C SER A 381 0.23 0.87 -10.59
N ASN A 382 -0.68 -0.08 -10.86
CA ASN A 382 -1.12 -1.08 -9.88
C ASN A 382 -0.04 -2.18 -9.62
N PRO A 383 0.17 -2.70 -8.39
CA PRO A 383 1.32 -3.56 -8.04
C PRO A 383 1.37 -4.94 -8.70
N ASP A 384 0.23 -5.54 -9.08
CA ASP A 384 0.18 -6.89 -9.65
C ASP A 384 0.69 -6.94 -11.11
N ASP A 385 0.54 -5.83 -11.85
CA ASP A 385 1.01 -5.69 -13.23
C ASP A 385 2.56 -5.60 -13.31
N LEU A 386 3.20 -5.27 -12.18
CA LEU A 386 4.65 -5.09 -12.05
C LEU A 386 5.45 -6.36 -12.37
N HIS A 387 5.04 -7.50 -11.79
CA HIS A 387 5.80 -8.75 -11.86
C HIS A 387 5.85 -9.27 -13.30
N ILE A 388 4.76 -9.12 -14.03
CA ILE A 388 4.61 -9.54 -15.43
C ILE A 388 5.50 -8.67 -16.33
N ILE A 389 5.41 -7.35 -16.19
CA ILE A 389 6.18 -6.40 -17.03
C ILE A 389 7.69 -6.55 -16.78
N LEU A 390 8.13 -6.69 -15.53
CA LEU A 390 9.55 -6.84 -15.21
C LEU A 390 10.12 -8.17 -15.69
N THR A 391 9.37 -9.26 -15.57
CA THR A 391 9.83 -10.59 -16.00
C THR A 391 9.98 -10.65 -17.52
N GLU A 392 9.03 -10.13 -18.28
CA GLU A 392 9.09 -10.09 -19.74
C GLU A 392 10.24 -9.20 -20.25
N VAL A 393 10.44 -8.02 -19.65
CA VAL A 393 11.53 -7.11 -20.05
C VAL A 393 12.91 -7.66 -19.71
N LEU A 394 13.05 -8.34 -18.57
CA LEU A 394 14.33 -8.96 -18.15
C LEU A 394 14.69 -10.19 -19.00
N ASN A 395 13.71 -10.88 -19.57
CA ASN A 395 13.91 -12.01 -20.48
C ASN A 395 14.26 -11.61 -21.92
N LEU A 396 14.20 -10.31 -22.27
CA LEU A 396 14.57 -9.83 -23.59
C LEU A 396 16.08 -10.03 -23.87
N SER A 397 16.42 -10.40 -25.10
CA SER A 397 17.82 -10.45 -25.54
C SER A 397 18.46 -9.06 -25.54
N LYS A 398 19.79 -8.97 -25.39
CA LYS A 398 20.52 -7.68 -25.41
C LYS A 398 20.25 -6.83 -26.66
N GLY A 399 20.00 -7.47 -27.80
CA GLY A 399 19.59 -6.78 -29.04
C GLY A 399 18.21 -6.13 -28.89
N LYS A 400 17.23 -6.88 -28.41
CA LYS A 400 15.86 -6.40 -28.18
C LYS A 400 15.78 -5.33 -27.09
N GLN A 401 16.60 -5.42 -26.06
CA GLN A 401 16.74 -4.35 -25.06
C GLN A 401 17.27 -3.05 -25.68
N SER A 402 18.17 -3.14 -26.66
CA SER A 402 18.71 -1.97 -27.37
C SER A 402 17.67 -1.33 -28.29
N GLU A 403 16.89 -2.14 -29.02
CA GLU A 403 15.75 -1.68 -29.83
C GLU A 403 14.69 -0.98 -28.96
N LEU A 404 14.33 -1.56 -27.80
CA LEU A 404 13.40 -0.94 -26.85
C LEU A 404 13.95 0.40 -26.31
N ALA A 405 15.23 0.43 -25.96
CA ALA A 405 15.88 1.66 -25.51
C ALA A 405 15.93 2.74 -26.59
N GLU A 406 16.02 2.37 -27.86
CA GLU A 406 15.96 3.29 -29.00
C GLU A 406 14.55 3.83 -29.20
N LEU A 407 13.52 2.97 -29.19
CA LEU A 407 12.11 3.39 -29.26
C LEU A 407 11.73 4.35 -28.11
N LEU A 408 12.27 4.13 -26.91
CA LEU A 408 12.02 4.97 -25.73
C LEU A 408 12.71 6.34 -25.77
N LYS A 409 13.59 6.61 -26.75
CA LYS A 409 14.12 7.95 -27.00
C LYS A 409 13.08 8.84 -27.68
N ASP A 410 12.26 8.25 -28.54
CA ASP A 410 11.35 8.97 -29.44
C ASP A 410 9.88 8.90 -28.98
N ALA A 411 9.50 7.88 -28.19
CA ALA A 411 8.16 7.72 -27.64
C ALA A 411 8.19 7.25 -26.17
N SER A 412 7.21 7.64 -25.36
CA SER A 412 7.11 7.15 -23.98
C SER A 412 6.59 5.71 -23.94
N LEU A 413 7.03 4.91 -22.96
CA LEU A 413 6.52 3.54 -22.76
C LEU A 413 5.00 3.52 -22.62
N SER A 414 4.43 4.51 -21.90
CA SER A 414 2.98 4.67 -21.77
C SER A 414 2.29 4.89 -23.12
N ALA A 415 2.86 5.70 -24.02
CA ALA A 415 2.31 5.90 -25.36
C ALA A 415 2.39 4.63 -26.23
N ILE A 416 3.48 3.87 -26.11
CA ILE A 416 3.65 2.59 -26.81
C ILE A 416 2.61 1.56 -26.32
N ILE A 417 2.49 1.42 -25.00
CA ILE A 417 1.50 0.52 -24.37
C ILE A 417 0.08 0.96 -24.75
N SER A 418 -0.23 2.27 -24.68
CA SER A 418 -1.55 2.78 -25.04
C SER A 418 -1.89 2.48 -26.50
N THR A 419 -0.91 2.61 -27.41
CA THR A 419 -1.10 2.29 -28.83
C THR A 419 -1.34 0.79 -29.03
N ALA A 420 -0.54 -0.07 -28.39
CA ALA A 420 -0.73 -1.51 -28.44
C ALA A 420 -2.09 -1.93 -27.85
N LYS A 421 -2.51 -1.28 -26.77
CA LYS A 421 -3.81 -1.50 -26.12
C LYS A 421 -4.97 -1.11 -27.02
N VAL A 422 -4.93 0.07 -27.65
CA VAL A 422 -5.93 0.50 -28.64
C VAL A 422 -6.08 -0.54 -29.74
N ILE A 423 -4.97 -1.05 -30.28
CA ILE A 423 -5.00 -2.02 -31.38
C ILE A 423 -5.55 -3.38 -30.90
N SER A 424 -5.12 -3.83 -29.72
CA SER A 424 -5.65 -5.05 -29.09
C SER A 424 -7.15 -4.98 -28.86
N ASP A 425 -7.64 -3.86 -28.33
CA ASP A 425 -9.06 -3.67 -28.05
C ASP A 425 -9.89 -3.58 -29.35
N ARG A 426 -9.35 -2.96 -30.40
CA ARG A 426 -9.96 -2.96 -31.74
C ARG A 426 -10.07 -4.36 -32.33
N LEU A 427 -9.05 -5.21 -32.17
CA LEU A 427 -9.10 -6.61 -32.60
C LEU A 427 -10.17 -7.39 -31.83
N ARG A 428 -10.25 -7.23 -30.51
CA ARG A 428 -11.30 -7.84 -29.66
C ARG A 428 -12.69 -7.37 -30.06
N PHE A 429 -12.85 -6.08 -30.31
CA PHE A 429 -14.10 -5.49 -30.77
C PHE A 429 -14.56 -6.12 -32.07
N ILE A 430 -13.68 -6.26 -33.08
CA ILE A 430 -14.04 -6.87 -34.37
C ILE A 430 -14.40 -8.34 -34.22
N ALA A 431 -13.66 -9.11 -33.42
CA ALA A 431 -13.97 -10.52 -33.15
C ALA A 431 -15.35 -10.67 -32.47
N GLY A 432 -15.64 -9.82 -31.47
CA GLY A 432 -16.94 -9.81 -30.80
C GLY A 432 -18.07 -9.35 -31.72
N LEU A 433 -17.84 -8.31 -32.53
CA LEU A 433 -18.81 -7.75 -33.46
C LEU A 433 -19.20 -8.80 -34.52
N GLU A 434 -18.21 -9.49 -35.09
CA GLU A 434 -18.44 -10.60 -36.02
C GLU A 434 -19.31 -11.69 -35.39
N GLU A 435 -19.01 -12.08 -34.15
CA GLU A 435 -19.74 -13.13 -33.46
C GLU A 435 -21.20 -12.74 -33.15
N ILE A 436 -21.48 -11.50 -32.72
CA ILE A 436 -22.88 -11.07 -32.49
C ILE A 436 -23.67 -10.89 -33.78
N LEU A 437 -23.00 -10.57 -34.89
CA LEU A 437 -23.65 -10.34 -36.20
C LEU A 437 -23.94 -11.65 -36.94
N PHE A 438 -23.09 -12.67 -36.83
CA PHE A 438 -23.17 -13.90 -37.63
C PHE A 438 -23.62 -15.14 -36.85
N ASN A 439 -23.56 -15.16 -35.51
CA ASN A 439 -24.07 -16.28 -34.74
C ASN A 439 -25.61 -16.40 -34.87
N PRO A 440 -26.16 -17.56 -35.27
CA PRO A 440 -27.60 -17.72 -35.55
C PRO A 440 -28.54 -17.34 -34.40
N GLU A 441 -28.13 -17.54 -33.15
CA GLU A 441 -28.94 -17.23 -31.98
C GLU A 441 -28.85 -15.74 -31.62
N LYS A 442 -27.63 -15.20 -31.58
CA LYS A 442 -27.36 -13.79 -31.22
C LYS A 442 -27.92 -12.82 -32.28
N LYS A 443 -27.79 -13.18 -33.56
CA LYS A 443 -28.29 -12.42 -34.71
C LYS A 443 -29.79 -12.16 -34.65
N LYS A 444 -30.58 -13.12 -34.14
CA LYS A 444 -32.06 -13.00 -34.05
C LYS A 444 -32.49 -11.94 -33.03
N VAL A 445 -31.74 -11.82 -31.94
CA VAL A 445 -32.07 -10.97 -30.79
C VAL A 445 -31.41 -9.58 -30.84
N LEU A 446 -30.36 -9.40 -31.65
CA LEU A 446 -29.66 -8.11 -31.80
C LEU A 446 -30.57 -7.04 -32.44
N LYS A 447 -30.76 -5.93 -31.72
CA LYS A 447 -31.55 -4.78 -32.17
C LYS A 447 -30.68 -3.70 -32.80
N GLU A 448 -31.13 -3.15 -33.92
CA GLU A 448 -30.44 -2.10 -34.69
C GLU A 448 -30.17 -0.84 -33.88
N ARG A 449 -31.22 -0.13 -33.45
CA ARG A 449 -31.09 1.20 -32.83
C ARG A 449 -30.65 1.21 -31.38
N THR A 450 -31.16 0.26 -30.60
CA THR A 450 -30.92 0.23 -29.15
C THR A 450 -29.62 -0.47 -28.76
N GLN A 451 -28.99 -1.21 -29.68
CA GLN A 451 -27.78 -1.98 -29.39
C GLN A 451 -26.71 -1.77 -30.45
N LEU A 452 -26.90 -2.29 -31.67
CA LEU A 452 -25.86 -2.28 -32.71
C LEU A 452 -25.36 -0.86 -33.01
N HIS A 453 -26.28 0.09 -33.17
CA HIS A 453 -25.93 1.48 -33.39
C HIS A 453 -25.14 2.06 -32.22
N LYS A 454 -25.58 1.87 -30.96
CA LYS A 454 -24.88 2.42 -29.79
C LYS A 454 -23.46 1.86 -29.64
N ILE A 455 -23.28 0.57 -29.91
CA ILE A 455 -21.97 -0.09 -29.90
C ILE A 455 -21.04 0.51 -30.99
N LEU A 456 -21.55 0.76 -32.20
CA LEU A 456 -20.76 1.31 -33.32
C LEU A 456 -20.51 2.81 -33.22
N ALA A 457 -21.44 3.55 -32.60
CA ALA A 457 -21.32 4.98 -32.36
C ALA A 457 -20.07 5.29 -31.51
N GLU A 458 -19.72 4.41 -30.58
CA GLU A 458 -18.50 4.53 -29.77
C GLU A 458 -17.24 4.03 -30.51
N ASN A 459 -17.40 3.40 -31.69
CA ASN A 459 -16.34 2.74 -32.46
C ASN A 459 -16.35 3.13 -33.95
N THR A 460 -16.46 4.43 -34.25
CA THR A 460 -16.57 4.93 -35.64
C THR A 460 -15.38 4.62 -36.54
N TRP A 461 -14.22 4.27 -35.95
CA TRP A 461 -13.01 3.83 -36.66
C TRP A 461 -13.24 2.58 -37.54
N VAL A 462 -14.29 1.80 -37.26
CA VAL A 462 -14.74 0.65 -38.08
C VAL A 462 -15.03 1.08 -39.51
N PHE A 463 -15.55 2.29 -39.72
CA PHE A 463 -15.83 2.84 -41.05
C PHE A 463 -14.61 3.51 -41.71
N GLY A 464 -13.49 3.60 -41.00
CA GLY A 464 -12.23 4.21 -41.45
C GLY A 464 -11.53 4.92 -40.28
N ASP A 465 -10.22 4.78 -40.15
CA ASP A 465 -9.46 5.34 -39.01
C ASP A 465 -9.56 6.86 -38.95
N GLU A 466 -9.65 7.51 -40.10
CA GLU A 466 -9.94 8.93 -40.28
C GLU A 466 -11.25 9.43 -39.64
N PHE A 467 -12.19 8.56 -39.27
CA PHE A 467 -13.49 8.95 -38.72
C PHE A 467 -13.60 8.84 -37.20
N SER A 468 -12.50 8.53 -36.51
CA SER A 468 -12.43 8.27 -35.06
C SER A 468 -12.81 9.45 -34.14
N LEU A 469 -13.00 10.66 -34.68
CA LEU A 469 -13.21 11.91 -33.90
C LEU A 469 -14.58 12.60 -34.17
N THR A 470 -15.57 11.92 -34.75
CA THR A 470 -16.85 12.55 -35.12
C THR A 470 -17.94 12.36 -34.05
N VAL A 471 -18.75 13.40 -33.83
CA VAL A 471 -19.90 13.43 -32.89
C VAL A 471 -21.12 12.73 -33.51
N ASN A 472 -21.86 11.95 -32.70
CA ASN A 472 -22.96 11.08 -33.12
C ASN A 472 -24.38 11.71 -33.05
N ASP A 473 -25.33 11.04 -33.74
CA ASP A 473 -26.79 11.23 -33.75
C ASP A 473 -27.25 12.66 -34.07
N GLN A 474 -27.43 12.97 -35.38
CA GLN A 474 -27.92 14.28 -35.80
C GLN A 474 -28.96 14.18 -36.91
N SER A 475 -30.05 14.93 -36.75
CA SER A 475 -30.96 15.19 -37.85
C SER A 475 -30.21 15.88 -39.00
N LEU A 476 -30.65 15.67 -40.24
CA LEU A 476 -30.03 16.30 -41.42
C LEU A 476 -29.97 17.85 -41.34
N SER A 477 -30.76 18.43 -40.44
CA SER A 477 -30.79 19.87 -40.13
C SER A 477 -29.70 20.29 -39.13
N GLU A 478 -29.38 19.45 -38.15
CA GLU A 478 -28.28 19.66 -37.20
C GLU A 478 -26.91 19.48 -37.85
N VAL A 479 -26.81 18.51 -38.76
CA VAL A 479 -25.66 18.31 -39.66
C VAL A 479 -25.27 19.63 -40.34
N LEU A 480 -26.29 20.34 -40.85
CA LEU A 480 -26.16 21.60 -41.54
C LEU A 480 -25.73 22.73 -40.60
N LYS A 481 -26.26 22.73 -39.38
CA LYS A 481 -25.91 23.68 -38.32
C LYS A 481 -24.44 23.56 -37.90
N ILE A 482 -23.96 22.35 -37.65
CA ILE A 482 -22.55 22.09 -37.31
C ILE A 482 -21.61 22.52 -38.44
N HIS A 483 -22.00 22.28 -39.69
CA HIS A 483 -21.19 22.65 -40.85
C HIS A 483 -21.04 24.18 -40.98
N LEU A 484 -22.11 24.94 -40.70
CA LEU A 484 -22.16 26.41 -40.79
C LEU A 484 -21.47 27.12 -39.60
N ASP A 485 -21.62 26.59 -38.38
CA ASP A 485 -20.98 27.13 -37.17
C ASP A 485 -19.45 27.13 -37.28
N LYS A 486 -18.86 26.05 -37.81
CA LYS A 486 -17.40 25.93 -37.97
C LYS A 486 -16.81 26.77 -39.11
N LYS A 487 -17.64 27.44 -39.93
CA LYS A 487 -17.20 28.41 -40.94
C LYS A 487 -17.32 29.87 -40.44
N GLY A 488 -17.73 30.10 -39.19
CA GLY A 488 -17.92 31.43 -38.62
C GLY A 488 -19.12 32.19 -39.19
N SER A 489 -20.04 31.51 -39.88
CA SER A 489 -21.25 32.10 -40.45
C SER A 489 -22.46 31.76 -39.59
N ALA A 490 -22.89 32.69 -38.74
CA ALA A 490 -24.11 32.55 -37.94
C ALA A 490 -25.35 32.74 -38.84
N ILE A 491 -25.77 31.66 -39.50
CA ILE A 491 -27.02 31.63 -40.27
C ILE A 491 -28.10 30.95 -39.42
N HIS A 492 -29.21 31.65 -39.16
CA HIS A 492 -30.39 31.06 -38.50
C HIS A 492 -31.05 30.03 -39.43
N LEU A 493 -31.12 28.78 -38.99
CA LEU A 493 -31.72 27.66 -39.73
C LEU A 493 -33.19 27.47 -39.30
N ASP A 494 -34.12 28.17 -39.94
CA ASP A 494 -35.54 28.14 -39.54
C ASP A 494 -36.36 26.98 -40.15
N LYS A 495 -35.78 26.13 -41.01
CA LYS A 495 -36.51 25.02 -41.67
C LYS A 495 -35.72 23.69 -41.69
N PRO A 496 -36.34 22.58 -41.23
CA PRO A 496 -35.67 21.27 -41.24
C PRO A 496 -35.56 20.71 -42.65
N VAL A 497 -34.47 20.00 -42.95
CA VAL A 497 -34.31 19.27 -44.22
C VAL A 497 -35.32 18.12 -44.25
N LYS A 498 -36.17 18.08 -45.27
CA LYS A 498 -37.21 17.06 -45.46
C LYS A 498 -36.79 16.11 -46.57
N ARG A 499 -37.11 14.84 -46.41
CA ARG A 499 -37.00 13.82 -47.47
C ARG A 499 -37.90 14.19 -48.66
N ILE A 500 -37.71 13.51 -49.78
CA ILE A 500 -38.54 13.67 -50.99
C ILE A 500 -40.04 13.43 -50.68
N ASP A 501 -40.34 12.60 -49.67
CA ASP A 501 -41.70 12.29 -49.20
C ASP A 501 -42.31 13.32 -48.20
N GLY A 502 -41.56 14.37 -47.84
CA GLY A 502 -42.01 15.43 -46.92
C GLY A 502 -41.80 15.15 -45.43
N ARG A 503 -41.30 13.98 -45.02
CA ARG A 503 -40.98 13.65 -43.61
C ARG A 503 -39.60 14.16 -43.20
N VAL A 504 -39.41 14.45 -41.91
CA VAL A 504 -38.08 14.76 -41.35
C VAL A 504 -37.26 13.48 -41.30
N GLY A 505 -36.10 13.49 -41.97
CA GLY A 505 -35.21 12.34 -42.04
C GLY A 505 -34.23 12.29 -40.86
N ILE A 506 -34.12 11.14 -40.20
CA ILE A 506 -33.10 10.84 -39.18
C ILE A 506 -32.21 9.73 -39.73
N ILE A 507 -30.95 10.05 -39.97
CA ILE A 507 -29.90 9.12 -40.38
C ILE A 507 -29.27 8.47 -39.14
N ASP A 508 -28.85 7.21 -39.25
CA ASP A 508 -28.32 6.49 -38.09
C ASP A 508 -26.95 7.03 -37.66
N LEU A 509 -25.97 7.13 -38.58
CA LEU A 509 -24.65 7.70 -38.29
C LEU A 509 -24.24 8.71 -39.36
N MET A 510 -23.63 9.82 -38.93
CA MET A 510 -22.94 10.74 -39.82
C MET A 510 -21.54 11.04 -39.33
N LEU A 511 -20.59 10.77 -40.20
CA LEU A 511 -19.16 10.95 -39.99
C LEU A 511 -18.67 12.06 -40.91
N THR A 512 -17.77 12.92 -40.43
CA THR A 512 -17.28 14.07 -41.18
C THR A 512 -15.78 14.19 -40.99
N ARG A 513 -15.05 14.30 -42.10
CA ARG A 513 -13.62 14.62 -42.09
C ARG A 513 -13.29 15.80 -42.98
N SER A 514 -12.20 16.49 -42.65
CA SER A 514 -11.59 17.52 -43.50
C SER A 514 -10.40 16.90 -44.23
N ILE A 515 -10.32 17.03 -45.55
CA ILE A 515 -9.23 16.45 -46.35
C ILE A 515 -8.10 17.48 -46.41
N GLY A 516 -7.27 17.50 -45.36
CA GLY A 516 -6.09 18.37 -45.32
C GLY A 516 -4.93 17.80 -46.11
N LYS A 517 -4.93 17.89 -47.45
CA LYS A 517 -3.72 17.63 -48.22
C LYS A 517 -3.31 18.64 -49.29
N ASN A 518 -4.12 19.65 -49.65
CA ASN A 518 -3.65 20.83 -50.41
C ASN A 518 -4.65 22.02 -50.46
N HIS A 519 -5.91 21.84 -50.06
CA HIS A 519 -6.89 22.92 -49.90
C HIS A 519 -7.62 22.76 -48.56
N SER A 520 -7.62 23.79 -47.70
CA SER A 520 -8.24 23.79 -46.36
C SER A 520 -9.77 23.60 -46.36
N ASP A 521 -10.40 23.70 -47.53
CA ASP A 521 -11.84 23.87 -47.67
C ASP A 521 -12.56 22.63 -48.24
N GLU A 522 -11.82 21.56 -48.58
CA GLU A 522 -12.40 20.30 -49.07
C GLU A 522 -12.82 19.39 -47.90
N ARG A 523 -14.11 19.06 -47.86
CA ARG A 523 -14.72 18.22 -46.83
C ARG A 523 -15.27 16.93 -47.44
N GLU A 524 -15.25 15.87 -46.64
CA GLU A 524 -15.89 14.61 -46.98
C GLU A 524 -16.81 14.18 -45.84
N HIS A 525 -18.05 13.90 -46.22
CA HIS A 525 -19.10 13.42 -45.33
C HIS A 525 -19.39 11.97 -45.67
N LEU A 526 -19.44 11.13 -44.64
CA LEU A 526 -19.86 9.74 -44.73
C LEU A 526 -21.13 9.57 -43.89
N VAL A 527 -22.24 9.27 -44.55
CA VAL A 527 -23.52 8.95 -43.91
C VAL A 527 -23.70 7.45 -43.96
N VAL A 528 -23.94 6.82 -42.81
CA VAL A 528 -24.11 5.38 -42.71
C VAL A 528 -25.52 5.07 -42.19
N GLU A 529 -26.27 4.31 -42.96
CA GLU A 529 -27.56 3.71 -42.57
C GLU A 529 -27.30 2.24 -42.23
N LEU A 530 -27.63 1.86 -41.00
CA LEU A 530 -27.39 0.52 -40.49
C LEU A 530 -28.70 -0.24 -40.45
N LYS A 531 -28.73 -1.46 -40.99
CA LYS A 531 -29.87 -2.37 -40.83
C LYS A 531 -29.57 -3.46 -39.83
N ALA A 532 -30.61 -3.87 -39.10
CA ALA A 532 -30.54 -5.06 -38.26
C ALA A 532 -30.00 -6.24 -39.09
N PRO A 533 -29.14 -7.11 -38.53
CA PRO A 533 -28.52 -8.21 -39.26
C PRO A 533 -29.49 -9.15 -40.01
N LYS A 534 -30.72 -9.26 -39.50
CA LYS A 534 -31.79 -10.08 -40.07
C LYS A 534 -32.51 -9.45 -41.27
N VAL A 535 -32.25 -8.16 -41.56
CA VAL A 535 -32.91 -7.40 -42.63
C VAL A 535 -31.96 -7.26 -43.80
N ASN A 536 -32.16 -8.07 -44.84
CA ASN A 536 -31.34 -8.01 -46.05
C ASN A 536 -31.69 -6.78 -46.90
N ILE A 537 -30.68 -6.15 -47.50
CA ILE A 537 -30.82 -4.93 -48.30
C ILE A 537 -31.56 -5.26 -49.61
N GLY A 538 -32.69 -4.61 -49.85
CA GLY A 538 -33.45 -4.68 -51.09
C GLY A 538 -33.89 -3.31 -51.59
N GLU A 539 -35.00 -3.28 -52.32
CA GLU A 539 -35.54 -2.07 -52.96
C GLU A 539 -35.87 -0.96 -51.94
N ASP A 540 -36.53 -1.31 -50.83
CA ASP A 540 -36.95 -0.35 -49.81
C ASP A 540 -35.75 0.34 -49.15
N GLU A 541 -34.74 -0.43 -48.77
CA GLU A 541 -33.52 0.10 -48.12
C GLU A 541 -32.69 0.94 -49.09
N ILE A 542 -32.57 0.52 -50.35
CA ILE A 542 -31.90 1.27 -51.42
C ILE A 542 -32.64 2.58 -51.71
N SER A 543 -33.97 2.53 -51.81
CA SER A 543 -34.81 3.71 -52.04
C SER A 543 -34.67 4.70 -50.88
N GLN A 544 -34.63 4.19 -49.64
CA GLN A 544 -34.43 5.02 -48.45
C GLN A 544 -33.08 5.78 -48.49
N ILE A 545 -31.97 5.10 -48.76
CA ILE A 545 -30.64 5.74 -48.80
C ILE A 545 -30.50 6.71 -49.99
N LYS A 546 -31.08 6.38 -51.16
CA LYS A 546 -31.15 7.28 -52.32
C LYS A 546 -31.97 8.54 -51.99
N SER A 547 -33.10 8.40 -51.29
CA SER A 547 -33.93 9.53 -50.85
C SER A 547 -33.15 10.50 -49.96
N TYR A 548 -32.34 9.98 -49.03
CA TYR A 548 -31.46 10.82 -48.20
C TYR A 548 -30.37 11.51 -49.02
N ALA A 549 -29.67 10.75 -49.86
CA ALA A 549 -28.59 11.27 -50.70
C ALA A 549 -29.07 12.43 -51.59
N PHE A 550 -30.24 12.27 -52.23
CA PHE A 550 -30.80 13.30 -53.09
C PHE A 550 -31.34 14.50 -52.32
N ALA A 551 -31.93 14.30 -51.14
CA ALA A 551 -32.37 15.40 -50.28
C ALA A 551 -31.17 16.27 -49.83
N SER A 552 -30.04 15.66 -49.51
CA SER A 552 -28.81 16.37 -49.12
C SER A 552 -28.21 17.20 -50.26
N ILE A 553 -28.32 16.77 -51.52
CA ILE A 553 -27.81 17.53 -52.67
C ILE A 553 -28.78 18.60 -53.15
N ALA A 554 -30.08 18.30 -53.10
CA ALA A 554 -31.12 19.23 -53.57
C ALA A 554 -31.20 20.49 -52.70
N ASP A 555 -30.76 20.41 -51.44
CA ASP A 555 -30.74 21.52 -50.50
C ASP A 555 -29.77 22.63 -50.96
N GLU A 556 -30.31 23.83 -51.16
CA GLU A 556 -29.58 25.00 -51.65
C GLU A 556 -28.38 25.36 -50.77
N ARG A 557 -28.40 24.98 -49.48
CA ARG A 557 -27.32 25.26 -48.53
C ARG A 557 -26.07 24.40 -48.79
N PHE A 558 -26.18 23.31 -49.56
CA PHE A 558 -25.06 22.45 -49.93
C PHE A 558 -24.58 22.62 -51.39
N LYS A 559 -25.39 23.24 -52.27
CA LYS A 559 -25.13 23.34 -53.72
C LYS A 559 -23.82 24.03 -54.15
N HIS A 560 -23.25 24.88 -53.30
CA HIS A 560 -22.05 25.67 -53.63
C HIS A 560 -20.80 25.29 -52.82
N LEU A 561 -20.85 24.16 -52.10
CA LEU A 561 -19.74 23.71 -51.25
C LEU A 561 -18.89 22.67 -51.99
N LYS A 562 -17.55 22.79 -51.90
CA LYS A 562 -16.61 21.76 -52.32
C LYS A 562 -16.63 20.61 -51.31
N THR A 563 -17.63 19.74 -51.41
CA THR A 563 -17.86 18.67 -50.44
C THR A 563 -18.23 17.37 -51.13
N LYS A 564 -17.54 16.29 -50.79
CA LYS A 564 -17.83 14.94 -51.25
C LYS A 564 -18.75 14.24 -50.25
N TRP A 565 -19.80 13.61 -50.74
CA TRP A 565 -20.75 12.88 -49.93
C TRP A 565 -20.70 11.39 -50.25
N ASN A 566 -20.50 10.57 -49.23
CA ASN A 566 -20.59 9.12 -49.33
C ASN A 566 -21.77 8.66 -48.47
N PHE A 567 -22.65 7.83 -49.04
CA PHE A 567 -23.76 7.23 -48.31
C PHE A 567 -23.62 5.73 -48.33
N TRP A 568 -23.53 5.09 -47.17
CA TRP A 568 -23.40 3.65 -47.02
C TRP A 568 -24.68 3.08 -46.45
N VAL A 569 -25.22 2.04 -47.07
CA VAL A 569 -26.23 1.18 -46.45
C VAL A 569 -25.59 -0.17 -46.15
N ILE A 570 -25.71 -0.63 -44.90
CA ILE A 570 -24.98 -1.80 -44.39
C ILE A 570 -25.92 -2.82 -43.74
N SER A 571 -25.78 -4.08 -44.13
CA SER A 571 -26.45 -5.23 -43.50
C SER A 571 -25.60 -6.50 -43.66
N ASN A 572 -26.08 -7.65 -43.17
CA ASN A 572 -25.35 -8.91 -43.32
C ASN A 572 -25.39 -9.45 -44.75
N ASP A 573 -26.47 -9.19 -45.50
CA ASP A 573 -26.73 -9.87 -46.77
C ASP A 573 -27.68 -9.06 -47.67
N LEU A 574 -27.74 -9.42 -48.95
CA LEU A 574 -28.45 -8.70 -50.01
C LEU A 574 -29.66 -9.49 -50.51
N LYS A 575 -30.66 -8.79 -51.05
CA LYS A 575 -31.76 -9.38 -51.83
C LYS A 575 -31.42 -9.32 -53.33
N PRO A 576 -32.05 -10.16 -54.19
CA PRO A 576 -31.76 -10.20 -55.62
C PRO A 576 -31.82 -8.82 -56.32
N PHE A 577 -32.73 -7.94 -55.89
CA PHE A 577 -32.82 -6.58 -56.41
C PHE A 577 -31.52 -5.78 -56.19
N ALA A 578 -30.95 -5.82 -54.98
CA ALA A 578 -29.73 -5.12 -54.65
C ALA A 578 -28.52 -5.69 -55.43
N GLU A 579 -28.47 -7.02 -55.59
CA GLU A 579 -27.45 -7.67 -56.42
C GLU A 579 -27.53 -7.24 -57.89
N MET A 580 -28.74 -7.04 -58.43
CA MET A 580 -28.93 -6.57 -59.80
C MET A 580 -28.47 -5.12 -59.99
N GLU A 581 -28.75 -4.24 -59.03
CA GLU A 581 -28.23 -2.86 -59.04
C GLU A 581 -26.69 -2.86 -59.03
N LEU A 582 -26.07 -3.74 -58.24
CA LEU A 582 -24.62 -3.83 -58.11
C LEU A 582 -23.90 -4.36 -59.36
N LYS A 583 -24.59 -5.07 -60.26
CA LYS A 583 -24.00 -5.47 -61.56
C LYS A 583 -23.62 -4.28 -62.44
N GLN A 584 -24.16 -3.10 -62.16
CA GLN A 584 -23.81 -1.87 -62.86
C GLN A 584 -22.47 -1.29 -62.36
N ASP A 585 -21.99 -1.71 -61.18
CA ASP A 585 -20.70 -1.32 -60.63
C ASP A 585 -19.55 -2.05 -61.33
N LYS A 586 -18.78 -1.31 -62.13
CA LYS A 586 -17.59 -1.83 -62.81
C LYS A 586 -16.36 -1.87 -61.91
N THR A 587 -16.41 -1.24 -60.73
CA THR A 587 -15.28 -1.13 -59.80
C THR A 587 -15.27 -2.23 -58.75
N GLY A 588 -16.40 -2.92 -58.54
CA GLY A 588 -16.55 -3.96 -57.53
C GLY A 588 -16.48 -3.43 -56.09
N LYS A 589 -16.77 -2.13 -55.88
CA LYS A 589 -16.70 -1.45 -54.57
C LYS A 589 -18.05 -1.32 -53.88
N GLY A 590 -19.12 -1.83 -54.49
CA GLY A 590 -20.47 -1.76 -53.95
C GLY A 590 -21.26 -0.52 -54.40
N ILE A 591 -20.88 0.12 -55.50
CA ILE A 591 -21.45 1.41 -55.91
C ILE A 591 -22.77 1.22 -56.66
N ILE A 592 -23.85 1.78 -56.13
CA ILE A 592 -25.17 1.76 -56.79
C ILE A 592 -25.56 3.10 -57.42
N TYR A 593 -24.82 4.17 -57.09
CA TYR A 593 -25.02 5.49 -57.67
C TYR A 593 -23.76 6.34 -57.48
N GLU A 594 -23.30 7.00 -58.55
CA GLU A 594 -22.12 7.88 -58.51
C GLU A 594 -22.31 9.09 -59.42
N ILE A 595 -22.07 10.27 -58.87
CA ILE A 595 -21.95 11.55 -59.55
C ILE A 595 -20.78 12.34 -58.91
N ASP A 596 -20.34 13.44 -59.52
CA ASP A 596 -19.09 14.16 -59.19
C ASP A 596 -18.86 14.43 -57.67
N ASN A 597 -19.91 14.74 -56.92
CA ASN A 597 -19.83 15.05 -55.49
C ASN A 597 -20.61 14.09 -54.57
N LEU A 598 -21.13 12.98 -55.09
CA LEU A 598 -21.94 12.02 -54.33
C LEU A 598 -21.76 10.59 -54.82
N THR A 599 -21.48 9.70 -53.88
CA THR A 599 -21.45 8.26 -54.13
C THR A 599 -22.28 7.51 -53.09
N ILE A 600 -23.09 6.55 -53.55
CA ILE A 600 -23.91 5.68 -52.70
C ILE A 600 -23.39 4.26 -52.83
N TYR A 601 -23.08 3.66 -51.68
CA TYR A 601 -22.53 2.33 -51.53
C TYR A 601 -23.51 1.41 -50.81
N VAL A 602 -23.58 0.18 -51.28
CA VAL A 602 -24.12 -0.96 -50.56
C VAL A 602 -22.94 -1.79 -50.07
N LYS A 603 -22.85 -2.03 -48.77
CA LYS A 603 -21.79 -2.84 -48.16
C LYS A 603 -22.40 -3.92 -47.27
N THR A 604 -21.74 -5.06 -47.19
CA THR A 604 -22.07 -6.09 -46.22
C THR A 604 -21.18 -6.00 -44.98
N TRP A 605 -21.68 -6.49 -43.83
CA TRP A 605 -20.88 -6.63 -42.62
C TRP A 605 -19.66 -7.54 -42.83
N GLY A 606 -19.76 -8.55 -43.70
CA GLY A 606 -18.65 -9.43 -44.04
C GLY A 606 -17.50 -8.66 -44.69
N GLU A 607 -17.80 -7.82 -45.69
CA GLU A 607 -16.82 -6.97 -46.36
C GLU A 607 -16.18 -5.96 -45.40
N LEU A 608 -16.98 -5.26 -44.60
CA LEU A 608 -16.47 -4.24 -43.69
C LEU A 608 -15.59 -4.83 -42.58
N ILE A 609 -15.96 -5.99 -42.03
CA ILE A 609 -15.16 -6.71 -41.04
C ILE A 609 -13.85 -7.19 -41.68
N GLN A 610 -13.90 -7.70 -42.90
CA GLN A 610 -12.69 -8.11 -43.61
C GLN A 610 -11.75 -6.92 -43.87
N GLU A 611 -12.29 -5.76 -44.27
CA GLU A 611 -11.53 -4.52 -44.43
C GLU A 611 -10.86 -4.10 -43.10
N CYS A 612 -11.59 -4.17 -41.98
CA CYS A 612 -11.04 -3.88 -40.66
C CYS A 612 -9.95 -4.88 -40.25
N LYS A 613 -10.19 -6.18 -40.47
CA LYS A 613 -9.20 -7.23 -40.20
C LYS A 613 -7.93 -6.99 -40.99
N HIS A 614 -8.03 -6.69 -42.28
CA HIS A 614 -6.87 -6.41 -43.13
C HIS A 614 -6.09 -5.17 -42.68
N ARG A 615 -6.78 -4.08 -42.26
CA ARG A 615 -6.12 -2.89 -41.69
C ARG A 615 -5.35 -3.21 -40.40
N LEU A 616 -5.86 -4.12 -39.59
CA LEU A 616 -5.26 -4.50 -38.31
C LEU A 616 -4.26 -5.67 -38.43
N GLU A 617 -4.26 -6.39 -39.55
CA GLU A 617 -3.51 -7.64 -39.79
C GLU A 617 -2.00 -7.45 -39.63
N PHE A 618 -1.45 -6.38 -40.23
CA PHE A 618 -0.03 -6.06 -40.09
C PHE A 618 0.39 -5.91 -38.62
N VAL A 619 -0.47 -5.31 -37.78
CA VAL A 619 -0.14 -5.07 -36.38
C VAL A 619 -0.43 -6.28 -35.51
N ARG A 620 -1.48 -7.06 -35.82
CA ARG A 620 -1.75 -8.35 -35.18
C ARG A 620 -0.53 -9.26 -35.29
N ASP A 621 0.04 -9.39 -36.49
CA ASP A 621 1.15 -10.30 -36.76
C ASP A 621 2.46 -9.82 -36.11
N GLN A 622 2.65 -8.49 -35.96
CA GLN A 622 3.83 -7.93 -35.27
C GLN A 622 3.74 -8.00 -33.74
N LEU A 623 2.53 -7.97 -33.17
CA LEU A 623 2.30 -8.03 -31.73
C LEU A 623 2.03 -9.45 -31.21
N ASP A 624 1.97 -10.45 -32.09
CA ASP A 624 1.67 -11.86 -31.78
C ASP A 624 0.38 -12.03 -30.94
N ILE A 625 -0.64 -11.20 -31.25
CA ILE A 625 -1.89 -11.19 -30.50
C ILE A 625 -2.83 -12.26 -31.06
N ASN A 626 -3.07 -13.30 -30.26
CA ASN A 626 -4.13 -14.28 -30.50
C ASN A 626 -5.39 -13.87 -29.73
N ILE A 627 -6.44 -13.50 -30.47
CA ILE A 627 -7.76 -13.17 -29.93
C ILE A 627 -8.75 -14.14 -30.55
N ASP A 628 -9.47 -14.86 -29.70
CA ASP A 628 -10.55 -15.73 -30.13
C ASP A 628 -11.94 -15.04 -30.02
N LYS A 629 -12.98 -15.78 -30.39
CA LYS A 629 -14.36 -15.30 -30.33
C LYS A 629 -14.82 -15.06 -28.89
N THR A 630 -14.34 -15.87 -27.95
CA THR A 630 -14.68 -15.79 -26.52
C THR A 630 -14.15 -14.51 -25.91
N ASP A 631 -12.89 -14.18 -26.21
CA ASP A 631 -12.24 -12.93 -25.82
C ASP A 631 -12.98 -11.70 -26.35
N GLY A 632 -13.41 -11.77 -27.62
CA GLY A 632 -14.18 -10.71 -28.26
C GLY A 632 -15.57 -10.50 -27.61
N LEU A 633 -16.28 -11.59 -27.30
CA LEU A 633 -17.58 -11.52 -26.62
C LEU A 633 -17.44 -10.97 -25.20
N LYS A 634 -16.45 -11.45 -24.45
CA LYS A 634 -16.16 -10.97 -23.10
C LYS A 634 -15.85 -9.48 -23.10
N TYR A 635 -15.01 -9.02 -24.04
CA TYR A 635 -14.71 -7.60 -24.21
C TYR A 635 -15.97 -6.77 -24.50
N LEU A 636 -16.84 -7.22 -25.39
CA LEU A 636 -18.10 -6.51 -25.67
C LEU A 636 -19.03 -6.50 -24.46
N GLN A 637 -19.09 -7.58 -23.70
CA GLN A 637 -19.93 -7.69 -22.51
C GLN A 637 -19.43 -6.76 -21.39
N GLU A 638 -18.12 -6.66 -21.18
CA GLU A 638 -17.53 -5.78 -20.17
C GLU A 638 -17.64 -4.31 -20.57
N SER A 639 -17.32 -3.98 -21.83
CA SER A 639 -17.24 -2.59 -22.31
C SER A 639 -18.62 -2.00 -22.65
N TYR A 640 -19.57 -2.84 -23.08
CA TYR A 640 -20.91 -2.43 -23.53
C TYR A 640 -22.00 -3.23 -22.83
N SER A 641 -21.84 -3.48 -21.52
CA SER A 641 -22.75 -4.31 -20.72
C SER A 641 -24.21 -3.88 -20.81
N GLU A 642 -24.50 -2.59 -20.96
CA GLU A 642 -25.86 -2.06 -21.10
C GLU A 642 -26.49 -2.44 -22.45
N TYR A 643 -25.69 -2.52 -23.51
CA TYR A 643 -26.15 -2.75 -24.88
C TYR A 643 -26.07 -4.23 -25.30
N THR A 644 -25.33 -5.07 -24.56
CA THR A 644 -25.17 -6.51 -24.84
C THR A 644 -26.13 -7.41 -24.07
N LYS A 645 -26.89 -6.86 -23.11
CA LYS A 645 -27.93 -7.58 -22.35
C LYS A 645 -28.94 -8.28 -23.27
N GLY A 646 -29.13 -9.58 -23.05
CA GLY A 646 -30.05 -10.42 -23.82
C GLY A 646 -29.54 -10.86 -25.20
N VAL A 647 -28.33 -10.45 -25.59
CA VAL A 647 -27.62 -10.90 -26.80
C VAL A 647 -26.44 -11.80 -26.43
N ILE A 648 -25.74 -11.48 -25.33
CA ILE A 648 -24.68 -12.30 -24.74
C ILE A 648 -25.20 -12.80 -23.38
N LEU A 649 -25.36 -14.11 -23.23
CA LEU A 649 -25.83 -14.72 -21.98
C LEU A 649 -24.64 -14.95 -21.05
N THR A 650 -24.76 -14.50 -19.79
CA THR A 650 -23.86 -14.87 -18.70
C THR A 650 -24.11 -16.35 -18.35
N GLU A 651 -23.32 -17.26 -18.94
CA GLU A 651 -22.99 -18.63 -18.51
C GLU A 651 -22.86 -19.57 -19.72
N GLU A 652 -21.63 -19.72 -20.22
CA GLU A 652 -21.16 -20.99 -20.76
C GLU A 652 -19.93 -21.37 -19.93
N HIS A 653 -20.16 -21.99 -18.77
CA HIS A 653 -19.12 -22.82 -18.16
C HIS A 653 -18.95 -24.04 -19.04
N SER A 654 -17.82 -24.14 -19.73
CA SER A 654 -17.37 -25.39 -20.32
C SER A 654 -17.13 -26.40 -19.20
N GLU A 655 -18.02 -27.39 -19.08
CA GLU A 655 -17.69 -28.63 -18.37
C GLU A 655 -16.54 -29.33 -19.12
N PRO A 656 -15.51 -29.83 -18.43
CA PRO A 656 -14.48 -30.62 -19.08
C PRO A 656 -15.07 -31.99 -19.46
N GLU A 657 -14.89 -32.38 -20.73
CA GLU A 657 -15.19 -33.74 -21.19
C GLU A 657 -14.38 -34.76 -20.38
N VAL A 658 -15.07 -35.81 -19.92
CA VAL A 658 -14.54 -36.96 -19.17
C VAL A 658 -13.84 -37.95 -20.09
#